data_AF-A0AAD5BCN2-F1
#
_entry.id   AF-A0AAD5BCN2-F1
#
_cell.length_a   1.000
_cell.length_b   1.000
_cell.length_c   1.000
_cell.angle_alpha   90.00
_cell.angle_beta   90.00
_cell.angle_gamma   90.00
#
_symmetry.space_group_name_H-M   'P 1'
#
loop_
_entity.id
_entity.type
_entity.pdbx_description
1 polymer ?
#
loop_
_entity_poly.entity_id
_entity_poly.type
_entity_poly.pdbx_seq_one_letter_code
_entity_poly.pdbx_strand_id
1 'polypeptide(L)'
;MARSRGNSKSVPAPKKEELVSKKRKQESEEDEDVVAASSSDDEFKVEGLIDQSSDEEEEEEEEEEEEVEDDISEASQSDFDSEEELNKLLAEDDGEEDPSDYSSVEFSDEPQEDLSDVDIKNLTVKDPSSQDIKTKYSDGRVRIIKPEIEPVYDSDDSDAENFNTIGNIPISAYDEMPRIGYDINGKRIMRPAKGSALDQLLESIDLPQGWTGLLDQNTGTSLKLTDEELELIRKIQKQENTDESINPYEPLIDWFTKDQEVMPLTAVPEPKRRFVPSKHEAKRVMKIVRAIREGRILTPEKAKEQREKEDEELNFDLWDDDETEVPDHVMNLRAPKLPPPTNDESYNPPEEYLLTEEERAKWENEDPVDRERNFVPQKYKSLRQVPGYQDSVRERFERSLDLYLAPRLRKNKLNIDPESLIPELPSPKDLRPFPIRCSTIYEGHTGKIRTVAVNPQGIWLATGSDDGSVRVWEVLTGRQVFKAQIINKDHNSEDHIESIEWHPDPDTGILAVCAGEQIYLLVPPIFGFDIENTGKLRIESGWGYDTFGNKKQEMKVGGGEEEGAEGAEEEEEEDAKTAASTPIAVKKDVAKWINPTAAQQLQSISAIIQCRRTVKKISWHRKGDYFVTVSPDSKNTAVLIHQLSKHLSQSPFKKTKGVIMDAKFHPFKPHLFVASQRTIKIYDLSQQNLIKKLMPGVRLLSTIDVHPRGDNLLAGSYDKRVLWHDLDLSATPYKTLRYHEKAVRTIKYHKGNLPLFASASDDGSIHVFHGTVYDDLMTNPLLVPLKKLTGHKVINQIGILDIAWHPKEAWLFSAGADGTARLWTT
;
A
#
# COMPACT_ATOMS: atom_id res chain seq x y z
N MET A 1 19.62 -78.07 -9.96
CA MET A 1 18.86 -79.07 -10.75
C MET A 1 17.53 -79.35 -10.04
N ALA A 2 16.46 -79.71 -10.77
CA ALA A 2 15.08 -79.98 -10.27
C ALA A 2 14.40 -78.75 -9.59
N ARG A 3 13.13 -78.37 -9.85
CA ARG A 3 11.82 -79.09 -9.81
C ARG A 3 11.50 -79.57 -8.38
N SER A 4 10.33 -79.28 -7.77
CA SER A 4 8.96 -79.28 -8.36
C SER A 4 7.88 -78.48 -7.60
N ARG A 5 6.85 -78.03 -8.36
CA ARG A 5 5.41 -77.83 -8.04
C ARG A 5 4.87 -78.02 -6.60
N GLY A 6 3.96 -77.12 -6.18
CA GLY A 6 2.94 -77.35 -5.14
C GLY A 6 2.03 -76.13 -4.94
N ASN A 7 0.71 -76.32 -4.75
CA ASN A 7 -0.28 -75.22 -4.68
C ASN A 7 -1.36 -75.51 -3.61
N SER A 8 -1.60 -74.60 -2.66
CA SER A 8 -2.82 -74.59 -1.80
C SER A 8 -2.99 -73.27 -1.02
N LYS A 9 -4.23 -72.99 -0.59
CA LYS A 9 -4.66 -71.77 0.12
C LYS A 9 -4.50 -71.89 1.64
N SER A 10 -4.22 -70.78 2.33
CA SER A 10 -4.83 -70.45 3.65
C SER A 10 -4.56 -69.00 4.04
N VAL A 11 -5.60 -68.22 4.38
CA VAL A 11 -5.48 -66.89 4.99
C VAL A 11 -6.00 -66.96 6.43
N PRO A 12 -5.20 -66.58 7.45
CA PRO A 12 -5.67 -66.37 8.81
C PRO A 12 -5.92 -64.87 9.09
N ALA A 13 -6.93 -64.56 9.91
CA ALA A 13 -7.21 -63.21 10.39
C ALA A 13 -6.66 -62.99 11.82
N PRO A 14 -6.17 -61.77 12.16
CA PRO A 14 -5.99 -61.33 13.54
C PRO A 14 -7.29 -60.72 14.12
N LYS A 15 -7.30 -60.38 15.41
CA LYS A 15 -8.47 -59.95 16.17
C LYS A 15 -8.44 -58.47 16.56
N LYS A 16 -9.64 -57.97 16.91
CA LYS A 16 -9.98 -56.83 17.79
C LYS A 16 -8.83 -56.12 18.53
N GLU A 17 -8.94 -54.80 18.63
CA GLU A 17 -8.86 -54.10 19.91
C GLU A 17 -9.76 -52.84 19.91
N GLU A 18 -10.01 -52.24 21.08
CA GLU A 18 -11.09 -51.27 21.31
C GLU A 18 -10.55 -49.85 21.54
N LEU A 19 -11.27 -48.81 21.12
CA LEU A 19 -10.85 -47.40 21.22
C LEU A 19 -11.84 -46.55 22.02
N VAL A 20 -11.49 -46.18 23.26
CA VAL A 20 -12.14 -45.06 23.97
C VAL A 20 -11.15 -44.29 24.86
N SER A 21 -11.05 -42.98 24.63
CA SER A 21 -11.12 -41.90 25.65
C SER A 21 -9.97 -40.86 25.73
N LYS A 22 -10.43 -39.61 25.88
CA LYS A 22 -9.88 -38.48 26.67
C LYS A 22 -8.66 -37.66 26.19
N LYS A 23 -9.02 -36.45 25.72
CA LYS A 23 -8.63 -35.12 26.24
C LYS A 23 -7.14 -34.79 26.49
N ARG A 24 -6.74 -33.60 26.02
CA ARG A 24 -5.84 -32.69 26.78
C ARG A 24 -6.23 -31.22 26.56
N LYS A 25 -5.98 -30.36 27.55
CA LYS A 25 -6.24 -28.91 27.58
C LYS A 25 -5.17 -28.27 28.47
N GLN A 26 -4.44 -27.28 27.95
CA GLN A 26 -3.61 -26.28 28.67
C GLN A 26 -2.71 -26.89 29.79
N GLU A 27 -2.14 -26.18 30.78
CA GLU A 27 -1.81 -24.76 31.04
C GLU A 27 -0.25 -24.67 31.13
N SER A 28 0.49 -23.54 31.19
CA SER A 28 0.25 -22.08 31.40
C SER A 28 1.26 -21.27 30.49
N GLU A 29 2.06 -20.22 30.78
CA GLU A 29 2.38 -19.36 31.95
C GLU A 29 3.16 -18.06 31.52
N GLU A 30 2.67 -16.86 31.90
CA GLU A 30 3.30 -15.57 32.35
C GLU A 30 4.62 -14.97 31.76
N ASP A 31 4.86 -13.65 31.64
CA ASP A 31 4.02 -12.41 31.44
C ASP A 31 4.95 -11.26 30.87
N GLU A 32 4.92 -9.91 31.05
CA GLU A 32 4.28 -8.90 31.94
C GLU A 32 4.34 -7.46 31.29
N ASP A 33 3.20 -6.74 31.15
CA ASP A 33 2.94 -5.26 31.10
C ASP A 33 3.78 -4.21 30.26
N VAL A 34 3.42 -2.91 30.07
CA VAL A 34 2.48 -1.98 30.76
C VAL A 34 1.77 -0.93 29.83
N VAL A 35 0.42 -0.86 29.93
CA VAL A 35 -0.59 0.25 29.78
C VAL A 35 -0.55 1.43 28.74
N ALA A 36 -1.76 1.78 28.23
CA ALA A 36 -2.47 3.10 28.36
C ALA A 36 -3.12 3.77 27.11
N ALA A 37 -4.43 3.49 26.92
CA ALA A 37 -5.56 4.40 26.58
C ALA A 37 -5.49 5.52 25.49
N SER A 38 -6.46 5.48 24.55
CA SER A 38 -7.35 6.63 24.23
C SER A 38 -8.62 6.17 23.46
N SER A 39 -9.70 6.95 23.53
CA SER A 39 -11.05 6.66 22.99
C SER A 39 -11.42 7.51 21.78
N SER A 40 -12.31 7.02 20.89
CA SER A 40 -13.39 7.80 20.27
C SER A 40 -14.29 6.95 19.37
N ASP A 41 -15.59 7.01 19.58
CA ASP A 41 -16.61 6.69 18.56
C ASP A 41 -16.65 7.80 17.47
N ASP A 42 -17.19 7.49 16.29
CA ASP A 42 -18.34 8.24 15.72
C ASP A 42 -18.75 7.77 14.31
N GLU A 43 -20.04 7.98 14.05
CA GLU A 43 -20.88 7.47 12.97
C GLU A 43 -20.52 7.89 11.53
N PHE A 44 -21.00 7.10 10.55
CA PHE A 44 -21.15 7.53 9.15
C PHE A 44 -22.49 8.24 8.93
N LYS A 45 -22.49 9.35 8.19
CA LYS A 45 -23.66 10.24 8.05
C LYS A 45 -24.45 10.05 6.75
N VAL A 46 -25.76 10.27 6.83
CA VAL A 46 -26.75 10.22 5.73
C VAL A 46 -27.57 11.52 5.71
N GLU A 47 -27.92 12.02 4.51
CA GLU A 47 -28.97 13.00 4.13
C GLU A 47 -28.57 13.61 2.76
N GLY A 48 -29.43 14.04 1.82
CA GLY A 48 -30.89 13.97 1.58
C GLY A 48 -31.12 14.24 0.05
N LEU A 49 -32.19 13.87 -0.68
CA LEU A 49 -33.65 13.92 -0.46
C LEU A 49 -34.25 15.34 -0.72
N ILE A 50 -35.02 15.52 -1.82
CA ILE A 50 -36.26 16.35 -1.98
C ILE A 50 -36.67 16.59 -3.47
N ASP A 51 -37.97 16.36 -3.74
CA ASP A 51 -38.95 16.84 -4.76
C ASP A 51 -38.76 16.98 -6.29
N GLN A 52 -39.69 16.31 -6.99
CA GLN A 52 -40.70 16.79 -7.97
C GLN A 52 -40.36 17.86 -9.04
N SER A 53 -40.60 17.49 -10.32
CA SER A 53 -41.73 18.06 -11.08
C SER A 53 -42.10 17.20 -12.31
N SER A 54 -43.38 17.28 -12.70
CA SER A 54 -44.03 16.69 -13.87
C SER A 54 -43.49 17.16 -15.22
N ASP A 55 -43.74 16.37 -16.26
CA ASP A 55 -44.53 16.80 -17.44
C ASP A 55 -45.27 15.56 -18.01
N GLU A 56 -46.44 15.79 -18.61
CA GLU A 56 -47.41 14.80 -19.11
C GLU A 56 -47.56 14.94 -20.64
N GLU A 57 -47.95 13.88 -21.38
CA GLU A 57 -48.67 14.01 -22.67
C GLU A 57 -49.36 12.68 -23.07
N GLU A 58 -50.54 12.76 -23.69
CA GLU A 58 -51.61 11.73 -23.80
C GLU A 58 -52.35 11.84 -25.17
N GLU A 59 -53.15 10.87 -25.69
CA GLU A 59 -53.54 9.55 -25.14
C GLU A 59 -52.98 8.35 -25.96
N GLU A 60 -53.51 7.77 -27.05
CA GLU A 60 -54.80 7.78 -27.79
C GLU A 60 -54.87 6.45 -28.63
N GLU A 61 -55.96 6.10 -29.35
CA GLU A 61 -56.23 4.72 -29.89
C GLU A 61 -56.33 4.58 -31.45
N GLU A 62 -56.67 3.35 -31.92
CA GLU A 62 -57.39 2.96 -33.17
C GLU A 62 -56.76 2.97 -34.62
N GLU A 63 -56.87 1.79 -35.25
CA GLU A 63 -57.37 1.44 -36.62
C GLU A 63 -56.71 1.88 -37.97
N GLU A 64 -57.33 1.38 -39.06
CA GLU A 64 -57.05 1.44 -40.53
C GLU A 64 -55.79 0.68 -41.03
N GLU A 65 -55.82 -0.35 -41.91
CA GLU A 65 -56.65 -0.81 -43.06
C GLU A 65 -56.27 -0.27 -44.46
N GLU A 66 -56.84 -0.90 -45.51
CA GLU A 66 -56.57 -0.81 -46.97
C GLU A 66 -55.15 -1.24 -47.41
N GLU A 67 -54.92 -2.29 -48.21
CA GLU A 67 -55.61 -2.93 -49.36
C GLU A 67 -55.57 -2.14 -50.69
N VAL A 68 -54.92 -2.74 -51.70
CA VAL A 68 -55.35 -2.82 -53.12
C VAL A 68 -54.73 -4.14 -53.64
N GLU A 69 -55.45 -5.21 -53.98
CA GLU A 69 -56.34 -5.44 -55.14
C GLU A 69 -55.66 -5.27 -56.52
N ASP A 70 -56.00 -6.01 -57.59
CA ASP A 70 -56.56 -7.36 -57.76
C ASP A 70 -56.33 -7.79 -59.24
N ASP A 71 -56.56 -9.07 -59.61
CA ASP A 71 -57.11 -9.51 -60.93
C ASP A 71 -57.28 -11.05 -61.05
N ILE A 72 -58.21 -11.61 -60.26
CA ILE A 72 -59.42 -12.35 -60.69
C ILE A 72 -59.35 -13.43 -61.84
N SER A 73 -60.17 -14.50 -61.65
CA SER A 73 -60.72 -15.50 -62.62
C SER A 73 -59.92 -16.79 -62.90
N GLU A 74 -60.54 -17.99 -63.05
CA GLU A 74 -61.90 -18.44 -62.68
C GLU A 74 -61.98 -19.98 -62.46
N ALA A 75 -62.95 -20.41 -61.64
CA ALA A 75 -63.65 -21.71 -61.59
C ALA A 75 -62.97 -23.04 -62.00
N SER A 76 -62.97 -24.03 -61.09
CA SER A 76 -64.01 -25.08 -61.12
C SER A 76 -63.97 -26.10 -59.96
N GLN A 77 -65.17 -26.40 -59.46
CA GLN A 77 -65.64 -27.44 -58.51
C GLN A 77 -64.91 -28.80 -58.49
N SER A 78 -64.75 -29.37 -57.28
CA SER A 78 -65.56 -30.54 -56.86
C SER A 78 -65.42 -30.84 -55.35
N ASP A 79 -66.54 -31.05 -54.68
CA ASP A 79 -66.64 -31.28 -53.23
C ASP A 79 -66.37 -32.73 -52.78
N PHE A 80 -65.92 -32.84 -51.51
CA PHE A 80 -66.27 -33.90 -50.54
C PHE A 80 -65.71 -35.34 -50.67
N ASP A 81 -65.94 -36.04 -49.54
CA ASP A 81 -65.97 -37.50 -49.30
C ASP A 81 -64.66 -38.22 -48.94
N SER A 82 -64.30 -38.16 -47.65
CA SER A 82 -63.38 -39.12 -47.00
C SER A 82 -63.76 -39.51 -45.56
N GLU A 83 -64.84 -38.94 -45.00
CA GLU A 83 -65.39 -39.34 -43.70
C GLU A 83 -66.55 -40.34 -43.82
N GLU A 84 -67.22 -40.42 -44.98
CA GLU A 84 -68.31 -41.39 -45.18
C GLU A 84 -67.77 -42.82 -45.39
N GLU A 85 -66.63 -42.99 -46.10
CA GLU A 85 -65.95 -44.30 -46.20
C GLU A 85 -65.51 -44.87 -44.84
N LEU A 86 -65.10 -44.02 -43.90
CA LEU A 86 -64.57 -44.47 -42.60
C LEU A 86 -65.70 -44.96 -41.68
N ASN A 87 -66.84 -44.28 -41.67
CA ASN A 87 -68.04 -44.74 -40.97
C ASN A 87 -68.62 -46.02 -41.59
N LYS A 88 -68.51 -46.20 -42.91
CA LYS A 88 -68.98 -47.41 -43.63
C LYS A 88 -68.23 -48.68 -43.24
N LEU A 89 -66.93 -48.57 -42.93
CA LEU A 89 -66.10 -49.69 -42.48
C LEU A 89 -66.18 -49.99 -40.97
N LEU A 90 -66.87 -49.15 -40.20
CA LEU A 90 -67.17 -49.38 -38.77
C LEU A 90 -68.54 -50.06 -38.55
N ALA A 91 -69.39 -50.12 -39.57
CA ALA A 91 -70.78 -50.60 -39.47
C ALA A 91 -70.98 -52.08 -39.89
N GLU A 92 -69.91 -52.88 -40.01
CA GLU A 92 -69.95 -54.20 -40.66
C GLU A 92 -69.34 -55.37 -39.85
N ASP A 93 -69.02 -55.19 -38.55
CA ASP A 93 -68.44 -56.25 -37.67
C ASP A 93 -69.18 -56.41 -36.31
N ASP A 94 -70.30 -55.70 -36.09
CA ASP A 94 -71.19 -55.91 -34.93
C ASP A 94 -72.45 -56.67 -35.36
N GLY A 95 -72.57 -57.93 -34.93
CA GLY A 95 -73.65 -58.84 -35.30
C GLY A 95 -74.11 -59.75 -34.17
N GLU A 96 -75.10 -59.26 -33.40
CA GLU A 96 -76.03 -59.98 -32.52
C GLU A 96 -75.47 -60.90 -31.41
N GLU A 97 -75.51 -60.40 -30.16
CA GLU A 97 -76.08 -61.14 -29.01
C GLU A 97 -76.78 -60.13 -28.07
N ASP A 98 -77.78 -60.58 -27.29
CA ASP A 98 -78.94 -59.76 -26.86
C ASP A 98 -78.72 -58.70 -25.73
N PRO A 99 -79.51 -57.59 -25.71
CA PRO A 99 -79.34 -56.48 -24.77
C PRO A 99 -80.33 -56.45 -23.57
N SER A 100 -79.85 -56.78 -22.37
CA SER A 100 -80.34 -56.32 -21.05
C SER A 100 -79.26 -56.62 -20.01
N ASP A 101 -78.93 -55.79 -19.01
CA ASP A 101 -79.82 -54.92 -18.22
C ASP A 101 -79.03 -53.83 -17.45
N TYR A 102 -79.74 -52.90 -16.78
CA TYR A 102 -79.30 -51.96 -15.72
C TYR A 102 -78.16 -50.91 -15.96
N SER A 103 -78.63 -49.68 -16.22
CA SER A 103 -78.31 -48.41 -15.52
C SER A 103 -76.86 -47.94 -15.27
N SER A 104 -76.61 -46.72 -15.77
CA SER A 104 -75.65 -45.73 -15.25
C SER A 104 -75.65 -45.58 -13.72
N VAL A 105 -74.45 -45.49 -13.14
CA VAL A 105 -74.15 -44.83 -11.85
C VAL A 105 -72.83 -44.07 -11.97
N GLU A 106 -72.71 -42.96 -11.24
CA GLU A 106 -71.56 -42.05 -11.29
C GLU A 106 -70.33 -42.63 -10.57
N PHE A 107 -69.12 -42.27 -11.03
CA PHE A 107 -67.87 -42.65 -10.36
C PHE A 107 -67.48 -41.58 -9.33
N SER A 108 -67.98 -41.72 -8.11
CA SER A 108 -67.63 -40.88 -6.96
C SER A 108 -66.47 -41.47 -6.16
N ASP A 109 -65.51 -40.63 -5.74
CA ASP A 109 -64.40 -41.03 -4.86
C ASP A 109 -64.89 -41.35 -3.43
N GLU A 110 -65.04 -42.64 -3.11
CA GLU A 110 -64.85 -43.17 -1.75
C GLU A 110 -64.17 -44.56 -1.81
N PRO A 111 -63.10 -44.82 -1.04
CA PRO A 111 -62.47 -46.13 -0.98
C PRO A 111 -63.21 -47.05 0.00
N GLN A 112 -63.93 -48.06 -0.50
CA GLN A 112 -64.45 -49.14 0.33
C GLN A 112 -63.49 -50.33 0.39
N GLU A 113 -63.04 -50.65 1.61
CA GLU A 113 -62.31 -51.88 1.92
C GLU A 113 -63.28 -53.06 1.98
N ASP A 114 -63.04 -54.12 1.18
CA ASP A 114 -63.43 -55.49 1.56
C ASP A 114 -62.66 -56.54 0.74
N LEU A 115 -61.45 -56.88 1.19
CA LEU A 115 -60.71 -58.06 0.75
C LEU A 115 -60.33 -58.93 1.95
N SER A 116 -61.01 -60.07 2.07
CA SER A 116 -60.73 -61.11 3.06
C SER A 116 -59.86 -62.24 2.47
N ASP A 117 -59.24 -63.04 3.36
CA ASP A 117 -58.40 -64.21 3.07
C ASP A 117 -57.06 -63.97 2.34
N VAL A 118 -56.18 -63.17 2.97
CA VAL A 118 -54.72 -63.40 2.92
C VAL A 118 -54.14 -63.40 4.35
N ASP A 119 -53.34 -64.42 4.66
CA ASP A 119 -52.83 -64.73 6.00
C ASP A 119 -51.65 -63.82 6.43
N ILE A 120 -51.93 -62.55 6.75
CA ILE A 120 -50.90 -61.61 7.24
C ILE A 120 -50.53 -61.96 8.69
N LYS A 121 -49.25 -62.30 8.91
CA LYS A 121 -48.67 -62.47 10.25
C LYS A 121 -48.50 -61.11 10.94
N ASN A 122 -49.59 -60.60 11.51
CA ASN A 122 -49.62 -59.39 12.32
C ASN A 122 -48.58 -59.45 13.46
N LEU A 123 -47.45 -58.75 13.28
CA LEU A 123 -46.43 -58.55 14.30
C LEU A 123 -46.91 -57.48 15.29
N THR A 124 -48.00 -57.84 15.98
CA THR A 124 -48.59 -57.03 17.04
C THR A 124 -47.62 -56.98 18.22
N VAL A 125 -47.04 -55.79 18.45
CA VAL A 125 -46.55 -55.45 19.77
C VAL A 125 -47.77 -55.44 20.69
N LYS A 126 -47.94 -56.51 21.46
CA LYS A 126 -49.02 -56.61 22.43
C LYS A 126 -48.67 -55.75 23.63
N ASP A 127 -49.38 -54.65 23.81
CA ASP A 127 -49.53 -54.09 25.14
C ASP A 127 -50.13 -55.17 26.06
N PRO A 128 -49.50 -55.49 27.20
CA PRO A 128 -49.89 -56.63 28.03
C PRO A 128 -51.12 -56.34 28.92
N SER A 129 -51.82 -55.22 28.69
CA SER A 129 -52.83 -54.64 29.59
C SER A 129 -54.27 -54.67 29.06
N SER A 130 -54.50 -54.67 27.75
CA SER A 130 -55.84 -54.60 27.15
C SER A 130 -56.54 -55.97 27.12
N GLN A 131 -57.44 -56.20 28.08
CA GLN A 131 -58.37 -57.33 28.03
C GLN A 131 -59.57 -56.98 27.14
N ASP A 132 -59.55 -57.40 25.86
CA ASP A 132 -60.67 -57.22 24.92
C ASP A 132 -62.01 -57.66 25.53
N ILE A 133 -62.90 -56.72 25.87
CA ILE A 133 -64.21 -57.04 26.45
C ILE A 133 -65.17 -57.49 25.35
N LYS A 134 -65.08 -58.79 25.04
CA LYS A 134 -65.90 -59.47 24.02
C LYS A 134 -67.29 -59.76 24.57
N THR A 135 -68.26 -58.95 24.15
CA THR A 135 -69.69 -59.12 24.43
C THR A 135 -70.41 -59.61 23.15
N LYS A 136 -71.74 -59.46 23.07
CA LYS A 136 -72.51 -59.80 21.85
C LYS A 136 -73.37 -58.63 21.40
N TYR A 137 -73.61 -58.55 20.10
CA TYR A 137 -74.73 -57.78 19.53
C TYR A 137 -76.07 -58.45 19.89
N SER A 138 -77.19 -57.75 19.66
CA SER A 138 -78.56 -58.29 19.81
C SER A 138 -78.73 -59.66 19.14
N ASP A 139 -78.10 -59.81 17.98
CA ASP A 139 -78.29 -60.94 17.06
C ASP A 139 -77.29 -62.08 17.35
N GLY A 140 -76.64 -62.06 18.51
CA GLY A 140 -75.78 -63.14 19.01
C GLY A 140 -74.35 -63.18 18.48
N ARG A 141 -74.03 -62.43 17.40
CA ARG A 141 -72.65 -62.21 16.91
C ARG A 141 -71.79 -61.56 18.00
N VAL A 142 -70.51 -61.93 18.08
CA VAL A 142 -69.56 -61.36 19.08
C VAL A 142 -69.18 -59.94 18.70
N ARG A 143 -69.17 -59.03 19.67
CA ARG A 143 -68.68 -57.64 19.51
C ARG A 143 -67.49 -57.40 20.43
N ILE A 144 -66.44 -56.78 19.90
CA ILE A 144 -65.35 -56.21 20.71
C ILE A 144 -65.78 -54.80 21.07
N ILE A 145 -65.88 -54.48 22.36
CA ILE A 145 -66.07 -53.10 22.80
C ILE A 145 -64.68 -52.43 22.78
N LYS A 146 -64.48 -51.50 21.85
CA LYS A 146 -63.37 -50.53 21.90
C LYS A 146 -63.58 -49.60 23.12
N PRO A 147 -62.51 -49.02 23.70
CA PRO A 147 -62.68 -47.89 24.61
C PRO A 147 -63.44 -46.75 23.92
N GLU A 148 -64.09 -45.89 24.71
CA GLU A 148 -64.66 -44.65 24.20
C GLU A 148 -63.52 -43.72 23.77
N ILE A 149 -63.71 -42.96 22.68
CA ILE A 149 -62.75 -41.94 22.25
C ILE A 149 -62.93 -40.72 23.15
N GLU A 150 -61.86 -40.31 23.81
CA GLU A 150 -61.79 -39.02 24.50
C GLU A 150 -61.43 -37.95 23.45
N PRO A 151 -62.30 -36.95 23.18
CA PRO A 151 -61.98 -35.86 22.26
C PRO A 151 -61.01 -34.90 22.94
N VAL A 152 -59.75 -34.94 22.50
CA VAL A 152 -58.64 -34.09 22.96
C VAL A 152 -58.22 -33.20 21.80
N TYR A 153 -57.90 -31.94 22.08
CA TYR A 153 -57.19 -31.09 21.11
C TYR A 153 -55.72 -31.48 21.16
N ASP A 154 -55.23 -32.07 20.08
CA ASP A 154 -53.84 -32.51 19.94
C ASP A 154 -52.90 -31.34 19.64
N SER A 155 -51.59 -31.59 19.50
CA SER A 155 -50.57 -30.55 19.31
C SER A 155 -50.60 -29.83 17.95
N ASP A 156 -51.35 -30.37 16.99
CA ASP A 156 -51.55 -29.82 15.65
C ASP A 156 -53.00 -30.10 15.23
N ASP A 157 -53.88 -29.15 15.55
CA ASP A 157 -55.27 -29.08 15.08
C ASP A 157 -55.45 -27.72 14.39
N SER A 158 -56.44 -27.60 13.50
CA SER A 158 -56.66 -26.41 12.67
C SER A 158 -57.24 -25.20 13.44
N ASP A 159 -57.49 -25.33 14.74
CA ASP A 159 -57.80 -24.25 15.67
C ASP A 159 -56.97 -24.42 16.95
N ALA A 160 -56.64 -23.31 17.61
CA ALA A 160 -55.83 -23.27 18.83
C ALA A 160 -56.66 -22.80 20.04
N GLU A 161 -56.17 -22.98 21.27
CA GLU A 161 -56.89 -22.53 22.48
C GLU A 161 -56.90 -21.00 22.60
N ASN A 162 -57.79 -20.36 21.84
CA ASN A 162 -58.03 -18.93 21.81
C ASN A 162 -58.74 -18.48 23.10
N PHE A 163 -57.98 -17.95 24.05
CA PHE A 163 -58.52 -17.45 25.33
C PHE A 163 -59.57 -16.33 25.15
N ASN A 164 -59.45 -15.54 24.08
CA ASN A 164 -60.42 -14.51 23.71
C ASN A 164 -61.38 -14.96 22.60
N THR A 165 -62.69 -14.78 22.83
CA THR A 165 -63.76 -15.33 21.98
C THR A 165 -64.33 -14.35 20.94
N ILE A 166 -63.58 -13.31 20.56
CA ILE A 166 -64.09 -12.23 19.69
C ILE A 166 -64.21 -12.61 18.20
N GLY A 167 -63.43 -13.58 17.73
CA GLY A 167 -63.34 -13.93 16.32
C GLY A 167 -62.81 -12.80 15.44
N ASN A 168 -63.01 -12.91 14.13
CA ASN A 168 -62.48 -11.98 13.13
C ASN A 168 -63.28 -10.66 13.06
N ILE A 169 -63.12 -9.82 14.07
CA ILE A 169 -63.64 -8.44 14.14
C ILE A 169 -62.49 -7.43 14.32
N PRO A 170 -62.63 -6.18 13.81
CA PRO A 170 -61.57 -5.19 13.94
C PRO A 170 -61.35 -4.78 15.42
N ILE A 171 -60.13 -5.02 15.92
CA ILE A 171 -59.72 -4.78 17.32
C ILE A 171 -59.97 -3.33 17.77
N SER A 172 -60.00 -2.37 16.82
CA SER A 172 -60.32 -0.96 17.06
C SER A 172 -61.63 -0.73 17.84
N ALA A 173 -62.60 -1.64 17.74
CA ALA A 173 -63.83 -1.62 18.55
C ALA A 173 -63.59 -1.71 20.07
N TYR A 174 -62.35 -2.00 20.51
CA TYR A 174 -61.93 -2.08 21.91
C TYR A 174 -60.90 -1.02 22.32
N ASP A 175 -60.49 -0.07 21.46
CA ASP A 175 -59.41 0.88 21.79
C ASP A 175 -59.78 1.94 22.82
N GLU A 176 -61.07 2.31 22.89
CA GLU A 176 -61.62 3.13 23.99
C GLU A 176 -61.85 2.32 25.28
N MET A 177 -61.71 0.98 25.24
CA MET A 177 -62.04 0.09 26.35
C MET A 177 -60.78 -0.44 27.08
N PRO A 178 -60.82 -0.54 28.43
CA PRO A 178 -59.73 -1.13 29.23
C PRO A 178 -59.69 -2.67 29.16
N ARG A 179 -60.45 -3.29 28.25
CA ARG A 179 -60.56 -4.73 28.03
C ARG A 179 -60.65 -5.02 26.54
N ILE A 180 -60.29 -6.23 26.12
CA ILE A 180 -60.47 -6.72 24.75
C ILE A 180 -61.30 -8.00 24.84
N GLY A 181 -62.52 -7.97 24.32
CA GLY A 181 -63.41 -9.14 24.35
C GLY A 181 -63.78 -9.66 25.76
N TYR A 182 -63.96 -10.98 25.84
CA TYR A 182 -64.38 -11.76 27.00
C TYR A 182 -63.87 -13.22 26.88
N ASP A 183 -63.63 -13.89 28.02
CA ASP A 183 -63.33 -15.33 28.05
C ASP A 183 -64.59 -16.18 27.80
N ILE A 184 -64.41 -17.48 27.54
CA ILE A 184 -65.49 -18.47 27.30
C ILE A 184 -66.52 -18.52 28.47
N ASN A 185 -66.14 -18.04 29.67
CA ASN A 185 -66.98 -18.00 30.86
C ASN A 185 -67.62 -16.61 31.11
N GLY A 186 -67.47 -15.65 30.18
CA GLY A 186 -68.01 -14.30 30.29
C GLY A 186 -67.22 -13.33 31.18
N LYS A 187 -65.97 -13.67 31.58
CA LYS A 187 -65.08 -12.76 32.32
C LYS A 187 -64.41 -11.76 31.37
N ARG A 188 -64.11 -10.57 31.88
CA ARG A 188 -63.48 -9.49 31.10
C ARG A 188 -61.97 -9.72 31.01
N ILE A 189 -61.45 -9.86 29.79
CA ILE A 189 -60.00 -9.93 29.53
C ILE A 189 -59.46 -8.50 29.53
N MET A 190 -58.80 -8.11 30.61
CA MET A 190 -58.26 -6.75 30.78
C MET A 190 -57.01 -6.57 29.91
N ARG A 191 -56.82 -5.39 29.33
CA ARG A 191 -55.54 -5.06 28.65
C ARG A 191 -54.39 -5.13 29.67
N PRO A 192 -53.19 -5.60 29.29
CA PRO A 192 -52.00 -5.47 30.13
C PRO A 192 -51.68 -3.99 30.38
N ALA A 193 -50.85 -3.72 31.40
CA ALA A 193 -50.41 -2.36 31.67
C ALA A 193 -49.67 -1.80 30.44
N LYS A 194 -50.13 -0.65 29.92
CA LYS A 194 -49.42 0.03 28.82
C LYS A 194 -48.02 0.40 29.30
N GLY A 195 -47.00 0.03 28.51
CA GLY A 195 -45.61 0.42 28.75
C GLY A 195 -45.42 1.93 28.77
N SER A 196 -44.26 2.39 29.22
CA SER A 196 -43.91 3.80 29.23
C SER A 196 -44.06 4.42 27.84
N ALA A 197 -44.30 5.74 27.80
CA ALA A 197 -44.26 6.49 26.54
C ALA A 197 -42.85 6.44 25.89
N LEU A 198 -41.80 6.18 26.68
CA LEU A 198 -40.47 5.90 26.17
C LEU A 198 -40.37 4.50 25.53
N ASP A 199 -40.98 3.47 26.13
CA ASP A 199 -40.93 2.10 25.61
C ASP A 199 -41.64 2.02 24.26
N GLN A 200 -42.82 2.65 24.15
CA GLN A 200 -43.58 2.75 22.89
C GLN A 200 -42.84 3.54 21.80
N LEU A 201 -42.04 4.54 22.20
CA LEU A 201 -41.19 5.30 21.28
C LEU A 201 -39.99 4.47 20.82
N LEU A 202 -39.33 3.74 21.74
CA LEU A 202 -38.24 2.81 21.41
C LEU A 202 -38.71 1.71 20.45
N GLU A 203 -39.86 1.06 20.70
CA GLU A 203 -40.44 0.06 19.79
C GLU A 203 -40.83 0.61 18.40
N SER A 204 -40.81 1.94 18.20
CA SER A 204 -41.03 2.59 16.89
C SER A 204 -39.76 3.09 16.20
N ILE A 205 -38.62 3.09 16.90
CA ILE A 205 -37.30 3.39 16.34
C ILE A 205 -36.58 2.07 16.07
N ASP A 206 -36.40 1.26 17.12
CA ASP A 206 -35.84 -0.08 17.06
C ASP A 206 -36.99 -1.10 17.15
N LEU A 207 -37.44 -1.57 15.99
CA LEU A 207 -38.51 -2.57 15.90
C LEU A 207 -38.10 -3.87 16.65
N PRO A 208 -38.94 -4.41 17.54
CA PRO A 208 -38.64 -5.65 18.25
C PRO A 208 -38.34 -6.84 17.33
N GLN A 209 -37.45 -7.72 17.77
CA GLN A 209 -37.23 -9.01 17.12
C GLN A 209 -38.57 -9.77 17.02
N GLY A 210 -38.86 -10.32 15.85
CA GLY A 210 -40.14 -10.98 15.55
C GLY A 210 -41.34 -10.07 15.33
N TRP A 211 -41.19 -8.74 15.26
CA TRP A 211 -42.31 -7.80 15.04
C TRP A 211 -43.04 -8.07 13.71
N THR A 212 -44.35 -8.28 13.79
CA THR A 212 -45.21 -8.63 12.63
C THR A 212 -46.07 -7.48 12.10
N GLY A 213 -46.15 -6.37 12.83
CA GLY A 213 -47.02 -5.23 12.51
C GLY A 213 -48.51 -5.40 12.87
N LEU A 214 -48.99 -6.61 13.18
CA LEU A 214 -50.35 -6.82 13.69
C LEU A 214 -50.42 -6.80 15.22
N LEU A 215 -51.64 -6.67 15.76
CA LEU A 215 -51.93 -6.72 17.19
C LEU A 215 -52.42 -8.11 17.58
N ASP A 216 -51.94 -8.63 18.72
CA ASP A 216 -52.47 -9.86 19.30
C ASP A 216 -53.91 -9.67 19.79
N GLN A 217 -54.78 -10.64 19.47
CA GLN A 217 -56.19 -10.64 19.83
C GLN A 217 -56.43 -10.76 21.34
N ASN A 218 -55.50 -11.35 22.10
CA ASN A 218 -55.65 -11.59 23.53
C ASN A 218 -55.23 -10.39 24.38
N THR A 219 -54.11 -9.73 24.04
CA THR A 219 -53.51 -8.63 24.81
C THR A 219 -53.69 -7.25 24.17
N GLY A 220 -53.82 -7.17 22.84
CA GLY A 220 -53.80 -5.90 22.10
C GLY A 220 -52.47 -5.15 22.16
N THR A 221 -51.37 -5.85 22.41
CA THR A 221 -50.00 -5.39 22.12
C THR A 221 -49.56 -5.91 20.75
N SER A 222 -48.39 -5.46 20.27
CA SER A 222 -47.83 -5.96 19.01
C SER A 222 -47.56 -7.47 19.09
N LEU A 223 -48.05 -8.23 18.11
CA LEU A 223 -47.79 -9.66 18.01
C LEU A 223 -46.35 -9.87 17.52
N LYS A 224 -45.61 -10.70 18.25
CA LYS A 224 -44.20 -11.01 18.01
C LYS A 224 -44.04 -12.50 17.79
N LEU A 225 -43.39 -12.89 16.70
CA LEU A 225 -43.00 -14.27 16.45
C LEU A 225 -41.89 -14.69 17.41
N THR A 226 -41.88 -15.97 17.76
CA THR A 226 -40.78 -16.62 18.47
C THR A 226 -39.58 -16.84 17.55
N ASP A 227 -38.38 -17.00 18.14
CA ASP A 227 -37.17 -17.27 17.37
C ASP A 227 -37.25 -18.62 16.62
N GLU A 228 -37.96 -19.60 17.17
CA GLU A 228 -38.20 -20.90 16.54
C GLU A 228 -39.07 -20.77 15.28
N GLU A 229 -40.13 -19.96 15.31
CA GLU A 229 -40.95 -19.64 14.13
C GLU A 229 -40.15 -18.84 13.08
N LEU A 230 -39.31 -17.89 13.52
CA LEU A 230 -38.45 -17.12 12.61
C LEU A 230 -37.41 -18.01 11.91
N GLU A 231 -36.80 -18.95 12.63
CA GLU A 231 -35.89 -19.93 12.04
C GLU A 231 -36.62 -20.92 11.12
N LEU A 232 -37.84 -21.35 11.46
CA LEU A 232 -38.67 -22.20 10.62
C LEU A 232 -39.05 -21.50 9.30
N ILE A 233 -39.53 -20.25 9.35
CA ILE A 233 -39.82 -19.42 8.17
C ILE A 233 -38.56 -19.25 7.31
N ARG A 234 -37.40 -19.02 7.94
CA ARG A 234 -36.12 -18.87 7.24
C ARG A 234 -35.65 -20.16 6.57
N LYS A 235 -35.85 -21.32 7.21
CA LYS A 235 -35.58 -22.64 6.63
C LYS A 235 -36.46 -22.86 5.40
N ILE A 236 -37.77 -22.64 5.52
CA ILE A 236 -38.75 -22.74 4.44
C ILE A 236 -38.39 -21.85 3.24
N GLN A 237 -38.09 -20.56 3.46
CA GLN A 237 -37.74 -19.62 2.38
C GLN A 237 -36.51 -20.04 1.57
N LYS A 238 -35.55 -20.73 2.20
CA LYS A 238 -34.33 -21.22 1.53
C LYS A 238 -34.43 -22.64 1.00
N GLN A 239 -35.52 -23.36 1.28
CA GLN A 239 -35.63 -24.81 1.06
C GLN A 239 -34.60 -25.62 1.88
N GLU A 240 -34.22 -25.13 3.07
CA GLU A 240 -33.51 -25.91 4.09
C GLU A 240 -34.51 -26.81 4.84
N ASN A 241 -34.06 -27.96 5.35
CA ASN A 241 -34.93 -28.91 6.05
C ASN A 241 -35.55 -28.27 7.30
N THR A 242 -36.85 -28.44 7.48
CA THR A 242 -37.61 -27.91 8.62
C THR A 242 -37.43 -28.77 9.87
N ASP A 243 -37.70 -30.08 9.76
CA ASP A 243 -37.37 -31.08 10.79
C ASP A 243 -35.89 -31.49 10.68
N GLU A 244 -35.16 -31.35 11.78
CA GLU A 244 -33.73 -31.71 11.90
C GLU A 244 -33.53 -33.21 12.20
N SER A 245 -34.59 -33.93 12.55
CA SER A 245 -34.57 -35.35 12.92
C SER A 245 -34.44 -36.28 11.71
N ILE A 246 -34.79 -35.80 10.52
CA ILE A 246 -34.83 -36.58 9.27
C ILE A 246 -33.48 -36.51 8.57
N ASN A 247 -32.96 -37.66 8.15
CA ASN A 247 -31.80 -37.74 7.25
C ASN A 247 -32.27 -37.68 5.78
N PRO A 248 -31.91 -36.64 4.98
CA PRO A 248 -32.36 -36.54 3.58
C PRO A 248 -31.81 -37.64 2.66
N TYR A 249 -30.80 -38.40 3.12
CA TYR A 249 -30.11 -39.42 2.36
C TYR A 249 -30.16 -40.77 3.08
N GLU A 250 -31.35 -41.19 3.51
CA GLU A 250 -31.56 -42.53 4.05
C GLU A 250 -31.32 -43.61 2.99
N PRO A 251 -30.59 -44.68 3.32
CA PRO A 251 -30.37 -45.79 2.40
C PRO A 251 -31.68 -46.56 2.20
N LEU A 252 -32.09 -46.74 0.94
CA LEU A 252 -33.32 -47.44 0.58
C LEU A 252 -33.33 -48.86 1.18
N ILE A 253 -34.28 -49.12 2.08
CA ILE A 253 -34.43 -50.42 2.74
C ILE A 253 -35.31 -51.31 1.87
N ASP A 254 -34.71 -52.34 1.26
CA ASP A 254 -35.38 -53.43 0.54
C ASP A 254 -36.25 -54.29 1.50
N TRP A 255 -37.36 -53.74 1.99
CA TRP A 255 -38.27 -54.43 2.93
C TRP A 255 -39.21 -55.42 2.23
N PHE A 256 -39.49 -55.21 0.94
CA PHE A 256 -40.39 -56.03 0.12
C PHE A 256 -39.62 -56.99 -0.80
N THR A 257 -38.72 -56.43 -1.62
CA THR A 257 -37.84 -57.10 -2.61
C THR A 257 -36.89 -58.16 -2.05
N LYS A 258 -36.71 -58.19 -0.73
CA LYS A 258 -35.92 -59.17 0.01
C LYS A 258 -36.48 -60.59 -0.08
N ASP A 259 -37.81 -60.75 -0.11
CA ASP A 259 -38.47 -62.05 -0.19
C ASP A 259 -38.88 -62.31 -1.65
N GLN A 260 -38.21 -63.27 -2.30
CA GLN A 260 -38.35 -63.49 -3.75
C GLN A 260 -39.53 -64.39 -4.12
N GLU A 261 -40.37 -63.93 -5.03
CA GLU A 261 -41.51 -64.69 -5.55
C GLU A 261 -41.07 -65.87 -6.44
N VAL A 262 -41.71 -67.03 -6.24
CA VAL A 262 -41.37 -68.30 -6.93
C VAL A 262 -42.30 -68.60 -8.11
N MET A 263 -43.45 -67.91 -8.19
CA MET A 263 -44.46 -68.06 -9.23
C MET A 263 -44.87 -66.65 -9.72
N PRO A 264 -45.13 -66.43 -11.02
CA PRO A 264 -45.66 -65.15 -11.49
C PRO A 264 -47.02 -64.83 -10.82
N LEU A 265 -47.20 -63.56 -10.47
CA LEU A 265 -48.39 -63.00 -9.81
C LEU A 265 -49.75 -63.36 -10.44
N THR A 266 -49.79 -63.71 -11.73
CA THR A 266 -51.05 -64.06 -12.41
C THR A 266 -50.91 -65.31 -13.28
N ALA A 267 -51.92 -66.18 -13.24
CA ALA A 267 -51.99 -67.42 -14.01
C ALA A 267 -52.74 -67.25 -15.37
N VAL A 268 -52.64 -66.07 -15.99
CA VAL A 268 -53.37 -65.74 -17.23
C VAL A 268 -52.80 -66.53 -18.42
N PRO A 269 -53.62 -67.31 -19.17
CA PRO A 269 -53.17 -68.05 -20.34
C PRO A 269 -52.61 -67.13 -21.44
N GLU A 270 -51.49 -67.52 -22.05
CA GLU A 270 -50.80 -66.67 -23.04
C GLU A 270 -51.61 -66.47 -24.34
N PRO A 271 -51.93 -65.22 -24.72
CA PRO A 271 -52.68 -64.95 -25.95
C PRO A 271 -51.89 -65.33 -27.22
N LYS A 272 -52.57 -65.90 -28.22
CA LYS A 272 -51.96 -66.37 -29.49
C LYS A 272 -51.06 -65.33 -30.20
N ARG A 273 -51.30 -64.03 -29.99
CA ARG A 273 -50.45 -62.91 -30.48
C ARG A 273 -49.02 -62.89 -29.90
N ARG A 274 -48.70 -63.69 -28.88
CA ARG A 274 -47.33 -63.91 -28.39
C ARG A 274 -46.54 -64.92 -29.24
N PHE A 275 -47.22 -65.79 -29.99
CA PHE A 275 -46.61 -66.87 -30.79
C PHE A 275 -46.73 -66.68 -32.31
N VAL A 276 -47.64 -65.82 -32.76
CA VAL A 276 -47.88 -65.50 -34.17
C VAL A 276 -47.33 -64.10 -34.47
N PRO A 277 -46.68 -63.85 -35.63
CA PRO A 277 -46.16 -62.53 -36.00
C PRO A 277 -47.18 -61.39 -35.83
N SER A 278 -46.70 -60.22 -35.42
CA SER A 278 -47.56 -59.14 -34.95
C SER A 278 -48.42 -58.54 -36.07
N LYS A 279 -49.74 -58.68 -35.96
CA LYS A 279 -50.69 -58.01 -36.86
C LYS A 279 -50.59 -56.47 -36.80
N HIS A 280 -50.17 -55.91 -35.67
CA HIS A 280 -50.00 -54.47 -35.53
C HIS A 280 -48.71 -53.97 -36.20
N GLU A 281 -47.64 -54.77 -36.13
CA GLU A 281 -46.42 -54.56 -36.92
C GLU A 281 -46.72 -54.64 -38.41
N ALA A 282 -47.47 -55.65 -38.87
CA ALA A 282 -47.89 -55.77 -40.27
C ALA A 282 -48.70 -54.54 -40.75
N LYS A 283 -49.64 -54.01 -39.94
CA LYS A 283 -50.33 -52.74 -40.23
C LYS A 283 -49.35 -51.56 -40.31
N ARG A 284 -48.36 -51.47 -39.42
CA ARG A 284 -47.34 -50.39 -39.40
C ARG A 284 -46.40 -50.47 -40.60
N VAL A 285 -45.93 -51.66 -40.97
CA VAL A 285 -45.14 -51.93 -42.18
C VAL A 285 -45.93 -51.51 -43.42
N MET A 286 -47.21 -51.86 -43.54
CA MET A 286 -48.03 -51.45 -44.67
C MET A 286 -48.26 -49.92 -44.73
N LYS A 287 -48.36 -49.23 -43.59
CA LYS A 287 -48.40 -47.74 -43.54
C LYS A 287 -47.08 -47.13 -44.01
N ILE A 288 -45.94 -47.68 -43.57
CA ILE A 288 -44.60 -47.23 -44.00
C ILE A 288 -44.37 -47.51 -45.49
N VAL A 289 -44.79 -48.68 -46.00
CA VAL A 289 -44.69 -49.04 -47.43
C VAL A 289 -45.54 -48.11 -48.31
N ARG A 290 -46.70 -47.63 -47.84
CA ARG A 290 -47.44 -46.55 -48.53
C ARG A 290 -46.61 -45.27 -48.53
N ALA A 291 -46.17 -44.79 -47.37
CA ALA A 291 -45.41 -43.54 -47.26
C ALA A 291 -44.07 -43.53 -48.03
N ILE A 292 -43.41 -44.68 -48.20
CA ILE A 292 -42.22 -44.84 -49.06
C ILE A 292 -42.59 -44.75 -50.56
N ARG A 293 -43.70 -45.38 -51.00
CA ARG A 293 -44.19 -45.24 -52.39
C ARG A 293 -44.64 -43.82 -52.72
N GLU A 294 -45.17 -43.12 -51.73
CA GLU A 294 -45.56 -41.71 -51.80
C GLU A 294 -44.38 -40.74 -51.62
N GLY A 295 -43.14 -41.25 -51.49
CA GLY A 295 -41.92 -40.46 -51.37
C GLY A 295 -41.70 -39.72 -50.05
N ARG A 296 -42.67 -39.75 -49.11
CA ARG A 296 -42.62 -39.02 -47.83
C ARG A 296 -41.66 -39.63 -46.80
N ILE A 297 -41.25 -40.89 -46.99
CA ILE A 297 -40.24 -41.55 -46.18
C ILE A 297 -39.12 -42.04 -47.09
N LEU A 298 -37.90 -41.57 -46.85
CA LEU A 298 -36.68 -42.05 -47.51
C LEU A 298 -36.33 -43.46 -47.02
N THR A 299 -35.78 -44.29 -47.90
CA THR A 299 -35.30 -45.62 -47.50
C THR A 299 -34.06 -45.51 -46.62
N PRO A 300 -33.83 -46.45 -45.67
CA PRO A 300 -32.67 -46.40 -44.77
C PRO A 300 -31.32 -46.34 -45.50
N GLU A 301 -31.24 -46.95 -46.69
CA GLU A 301 -30.07 -46.88 -47.57
C GLU A 301 -29.79 -45.45 -48.03
N LYS A 302 -30.82 -44.73 -48.50
CA LYS A 302 -30.69 -43.32 -48.94
C LYS A 302 -30.46 -42.35 -47.78
N ALA A 303 -31.05 -42.62 -46.61
CA ALA A 303 -30.76 -41.86 -45.40
C ALA A 303 -29.29 -42.05 -44.93
N LYS A 304 -28.70 -43.22 -45.22
CA LYS A 304 -27.27 -43.47 -44.99
C LYS A 304 -26.40 -42.77 -46.05
N GLU A 305 -26.77 -42.82 -47.33
CA GLU A 305 -26.13 -42.04 -48.41
C GLU A 305 -26.19 -40.52 -48.18
N GLN A 306 -27.15 -40.01 -47.40
CA GLN A 306 -27.18 -38.60 -46.99
C GLN A 306 -26.24 -38.32 -45.81
N ARG A 307 -26.21 -39.16 -44.77
CA ARG A 307 -25.25 -38.99 -43.68
C ARG A 307 -23.80 -39.12 -44.14
N GLU A 308 -23.53 -40.03 -45.07
CA GLU A 308 -22.20 -40.15 -45.68
C GLU A 308 -21.82 -38.90 -46.49
N LYS A 309 -22.80 -38.09 -46.94
CA LYS A 309 -22.55 -36.76 -47.52
C LYS A 309 -22.48 -35.64 -46.48
N GLU A 310 -23.24 -35.71 -45.39
CA GLU A 310 -23.11 -34.79 -44.26
C GLU A 310 -21.69 -34.92 -43.63
N ASP A 311 -21.17 -36.15 -43.54
CA ASP A 311 -19.78 -36.43 -43.13
C ASP A 311 -18.74 -35.96 -44.19
N GLU A 312 -19.06 -35.96 -45.49
CA GLU A 312 -18.21 -35.37 -46.54
C GLU A 312 -18.27 -33.82 -46.52
N GLU A 313 -19.44 -33.21 -46.30
CA GLU A 313 -19.66 -31.76 -46.17
C GLU A 313 -18.97 -31.17 -44.92
N LEU A 314 -18.68 -31.98 -43.90
CA LEU A 314 -17.85 -31.60 -42.76
C LEU A 314 -16.33 -31.58 -43.08
N ASN A 315 -15.89 -32.11 -44.22
CA ASN A 315 -14.48 -32.17 -44.64
C ASN A 315 -14.14 -31.12 -45.70
N PHE A 316 -14.35 -29.84 -45.37
CA PHE A 316 -13.89 -28.69 -46.16
C PHE A 316 -12.66 -28.03 -45.50
N ASP A 317 -11.78 -27.42 -46.30
CA ASP A 317 -10.75 -26.53 -45.75
C ASP A 317 -11.36 -25.16 -45.45
N LEU A 318 -11.02 -24.61 -44.29
CA LEU A 318 -11.48 -23.29 -43.83
C LEU A 318 -10.48 -22.17 -44.19
N TRP A 319 -9.27 -22.53 -44.65
CA TRP A 319 -8.11 -21.62 -44.76
C TRP A 319 -7.47 -21.58 -46.16
N ASP A 320 -8.16 -22.08 -47.19
CA ASP A 320 -7.63 -22.32 -48.56
C ASP A 320 -6.88 -21.13 -49.21
N ASP A 321 -7.24 -19.87 -48.89
CA ASP A 321 -6.71 -18.65 -49.53
C ASP A 321 -6.40 -17.47 -48.55
N ASP A 322 -6.24 -17.73 -47.23
CA ASP A 322 -6.20 -16.67 -46.21
C ASP A 322 -4.81 -16.00 -46.02
N GLU A 323 -4.27 -15.37 -47.08
CA GLU A 323 -3.03 -14.54 -47.02
C GLU A 323 -3.20 -13.23 -46.21
N THR A 324 -4.43 -12.87 -45.81
CA THR A 324 -4.72 -11.62 -45.11
C THR A 324 -4.32 -11.65 -43.63
N GLU A 325 -3.08 -11.25 -43.33
CA GLU A 325 -2.60 -11.04 -41.95
C GLU A 325 -3.55 -10.14 -41.14
N VAL A 326 -4.37 -10.74 -40.27
CA VAL A 326 -5.26 -10.00 -39.36
C VAL A 326 -4.42 -9.05 -38.50
N PRO A 327 -4.60 -7.72 -38.60
CA PRO A 327 -3.73 -6.75 -37.92
C PRO A 327 -3.92 -6.84 -36.40
N ASP A 328 -2.80 -6.77 -35.65
CA ASP A 328 -2.77 -6.88 -34.19
C ASP A 328 -3.41 -5.67 -33.50
N HIS A 329 -4.74 -5.67 -33.48
CA HIS A 329 -5.56 -4.63 -32.88
C HIS A 329 -5.34 -4.53 -31.36
N VAL A 330 -5.57 -3.34 -30.78
CA VAL A 330 -5.23 -3.04 -29.38
C VAL A 330 -5.93 -3.98 -28.39
N MET A 331 -7.17 -4.38 -28.68
CA MET A 331 -7.95 -5.33 -27.88
C MET A 331 -7.45 -6.79 -28.00
N ASN A 332 -6.86 -7.18 -29.13
CA ASN A 332 -6.50 -8.56 -29.45
C ASN A 332 -5.01 -8.84 -29.23
N LEU A 333 -4.53 -8.62 -28.00
CA LEU A 333 -3.15 -8.94 -27.61
C LEU A 333 -2.98 -10.47 -27.57
N ARG A 334 -2.44 -11.06 -28.65
CA ARG A 334 -2.18 -12.50 -28.79
C ARG A 334 -1.29 -13.00 -27.64
N ALA A 335 -1.57 -14.20 -27.13
CA ALA A 335 -0.75 -14.80 -26.08
C ALA A 335 0.68 -15.08 -26.58
N PRO A 336 1.72 -14.89 -25.74
CA PRO A 336 3.09 -15.21 -26.12
C PRO A 336 3.24 -16.72 -26.39
N LYS A 337 3.85 -17.05 -27.53
CA LYS A 337 4.28 -18.42 -27.84
C LYS A 337 5.34 -18.86 -26.81
N LEU A 338 5.36 -20.15 -26.48
CA LEU A 338 6.45 -20.74 -25.69
C LEU A 338 7.78 -20.57 -26.45
N PRO A 339 8.91 -20.37 -25.75
CA PRO A 339 10.22 -20.43 -26.39
C PRO A 339 10.48 -21.83 -26.97
N PRO A 340 11.34 -21.96 -28.00
CA PRO A 340 11.81 -23.26 -28.45
C PRO A 340 12.71 -23.91 -27.38
N PRO A 341 12.65 -25.25 -27.19
CA PRO A 341 13.52 -25.98 -26.28
C PRO A 341 15.01 -25.69 -26.46
N THR A 342 15.72 -25.49 -25.36
CA THR A 342 17.16 -25.18 -25.33
C THR A 342 18.02 -26.36 -24.86
N ASN A 343 19.35 -26.20 -24.93
CA ASN A 343 20.31 -27.30 -24.68
C ASN A 343 20.27 -27.85 -23.23
N ASP A 344 19.75 -27.08 -22.28
CA ASP A 344 19.56 -27.43 -20.86
C ASP A 344 18.33 -28.31 -20.60
N GLU A 345 17.28 -28.18 -21.42
CA GLU A 345 16.14 -29.13 -21.46
C GLU A 345 16.52 -30.48 -22.09
N SER A 346 17.69 -30.58 -22.73
CA SER A 346 18.12 -31.82 -23.37
C SER A 346 18.47 -32.90 -22.34
N TYR A 347 18.19 -34.18 -22.67
CA TYR A 347 18.47 -35.30 -21.77
C TYR A 347 19.98 -35.55 -21.51
N ASN A 348 20.86 -34.90 -22.26
CA ASN A 348 22.32 -35.05 -22.16
C ASN A 348 22.98 -33.68 -22.37
N PRO A 349 22.79 -32.75 -21.42
CA PRO A 349 23.31 -31.40 -21.56
C PRO A 349 24.84 -31.38 -21.37
N PRO A 350 25.52 -30.32 -21.85
CA PRO A 350 26.89 -30.00 -21.44
C PRO A 350 27.00 -29.90 -19.91
N GLU A 351 28.16 -30.24 -19.36
CA GLU A 351 28.34 -30.37 -17.90
C GLU A 351 28.30 -29.01 -17.18
N GLU A 352 28.48 -27.92 -17.93
CA GLU A 352 28.29 -26.52 -17.52
C GLU A 352 26.85 -26.19 -17.10
N TYR A 353 25.84 -26.97 -17.52
CA TYR A 353 24.44 -26.78 -17.14
C TYR A 353 24.01 -27.61 -15.91
N LEU A 354 24.87 -28.51 -15.40
CA LEU A 354 24.53 -29.33 -14.24
C LEU A 354 24.77 -28.54 -12.95
N LEU A 355 23.70 -28.25 -12.21
CA LEU A 355 23.78 -27.55 -10.93
C LEU A 355 24.73 -28.27 -9.96
N THR A 356 25.53 -27.48 -9.25
CA THR A 356 26.29 -27.97 -8.08
C THR A 356 25.33 -28.36 -6.95
N GLU A 357 25.83 -29.14 -5.99
CA GLU A 357 25.03 -29.56 -4.82
C GLU A 357 24.55 -28.36 -3.99
N GLU A 358 25.33 -27.27 -3.93
CA GLU A 358 24.94 -26.02 -3.27
C GLU A 358 23.86 -25.24 -4.02
N GLU A 359 23.91 -25.19 -5.36
CA GLU A 359 22.88 -24.53 -6.19
C GLU A 359 21.58 -25.33 -6.20
N ARG A 360 21.68 -26.66 -6.24
CA ARG A 360 20.53 -27.54 -6.10
C ARG A 360 19.85 -27.36 -4.74
N ALA A 361 20.61 -27.26 -3.65
CA ALA A 361 20.05 -27.00 -2.32
C ALA A 361 19.36 -25.63 -2.22
N LYS A 362 19.82 -24.61 -2.95
CA LYS A 362 19.14 -23.31 -3.07
C LYS A 362 17.83 -23.45 -3.85
N TRP A 363 17.86 -24.07 -5.03
CA TRP A 363 16.68 -24.31 -5.86
C TRP A 363 15.61 -25.15 -5.17
N GLU A 364 15.98 -26.16 -4.37
CA GLU A 364 15.04 -26.95 -3.56
C GLU A 364 14.44 -26.15 -2.38
N ASN A 365 15.09 -25.07 -1.95
CA ASN A 365 14.65 -24.15 -0.88
C ASN A 365 13.94 -22.88 -1.41
N GLU A 366 14.03 -22.58 -2.70
CA GLU A 366 13.28 -21.49 -3.35
C GLU A 366 11.82 -21.90 -3.61
N ASP A 367 10.87 -20.99 -3.46
CA ASP A 367 9.45 -21.28 -3.73
C ASP A 367 9.20 -21.49 -5.23
N PRO A 368 8.31 -22.43 -5.65
CA PRO A 368 8.15 -22.81 -7.06
C PRO A 368 7.85 -21.68 -8.06
N VAL A 369 7.33 -20.54 -7.60
CA VAL A 369 6.97 -19.38 -8.43
C VAL A 369 8.16 -18.44 -8.68
N ASP A 370 9.14 -18.38 -7.77
CA ASP A 370 10.30 -17.48 -7.85
C ASP A 370 11.52 -18.13 -8.54
N ARG A 371 11.48 -19.45 -8.78
CA ARG A 371 12.57 -20.21 -9.42
C ARG A 371 12.76 -19.78 -10.88
N GLU A 372 14.03 -19.61 -11.29
CA GLU A 372 14.37 -19.36 -12.70
C GLU A 372 13.96 -20.49 -13.66
N ARG A 373 13.81 -21.72 -13.15
CA ARG A 373 13.55 -22.95 -13.91
C ARG A 373 12.61 -23.87 -13.14
N ASN A 374 11.61 -24.41 -13.84
CA ASN A 374 10.65 -25.37 -13.28
C ASN A 374 11.27 -26.78 -13.09
N PHE A 375 12.38 -27.08 -13.77
CA PHE A 375 13.08 -28.35 -13.73
C PHE A 375 14.55 -28.19 -13.28
N VAL A 376 15.13 -29.28 -12.78
CA VAL A 376 16.58 -29.39 -12.58
C VAL A 376 17.19 -30.11 -13.79
N PRO A 377 18.15 -29.52 -14.52
CA PRO A 377 18.83 -30.16 -15.65
C PRO A 377 19.61 -31.41 -15.20
N GLN A 378 19.48 -32.51 -15.93
CA GLN A 378 20.00 -33.83 -15.54
C GLN A 378 20.58 -34.59 -16.74
N LYS A 379 21.76 -35.21 -16.57
CA LYS A 379 22.51 -35.85 -17.66
C LYS A 379 22.35 -37.37 -17.69
N TYR A 380 21.61 -37.85 -18.68
CA TYR A 380 21.34 -39.26 -18.93
C TYR A 380 22.24 -39.82 -20.06
N LYS A 381 22.95 -40.93 -19.77
CA LYS A 381 23.92 -41.54 -20.72
C LYS A 381 23.28 -42.18 -21.95
N SER A 382 21.95 -42.34 -21.97
CA SER A 382 21.20 -42.86 -23.13
C SER A 382 19.70 -42.56 -22.98
N LEU A 383 19.00 -42.37 -24.11
CA LEU A 383 17.58 -42.03 -24.14
C LEU A 383 16.69 -43.01 -23.36
N ARG A 384 17.05 -44.31 -23.34
CA ARG A 384 16.35 -45.36 -22.57
C ARG A 384 16.44 -45.23 -21.03
N GLN A 385 17.21 -44.26 -20.52
CA GLN A 385 17.35 -43.98 -19.09
C GLN A 385 16.61 -42.71 -18.67
N VAL A 386 16.03 -41.97 -19.61
CA VAL A 386 15.26 -40.76 -19.33
C VAL A 386 13.94 -41.16 -18.68
N PRO A 387 13.62 -40.67 -17.47
CA PRO A 387 12.35 -40.95 -16.82
C PRO A 387 11.20 -40.18 -17.48
N GLY A 388 9.96 -40.58 -17.20
CA GLY A 388 8.82 -39.70 -17.45
C GLY A 388 8.90 -38.47 -16.55
N TYR A 389 8.86 -37.28 -17.15
CA TYR A 389 8.92 -36.02 -16.40
C TYR A 389 7.59 -35.81 -15.65
N GLN A 390 7.63 -35.82 -14.32
CA GLN A 390 6.44 -35.86 -13.48
C GLN A 390 5.65 -34.53 -13.50
N ASP A 391 6.36 -33.41 -13.55
CA ASP A 391 5.77 -32.07 -13.50
C ASP A 391 5.19 -31.60 -14.84
N SER A 392 5.31 -32.41 -15.92
CA SER A 392 4.84 -32.03 -17.26
C SER A 392 3.33 -31.72 -17.33
N VAL A 393 2.53 -32.30 -16.43
CA VAL A 393 1.10 -32.00 -16.32
C VAL A 393 0.88 -30.68 -15.58
N ARG A 394 1.68 -30.40 -14.54
CA ARG A 394 1.60 -29.17 -13.76
C ARG A 394 1.94 -27.96 -14.62
N GLU A 395 3.05 -28.01 -15.35
CA GLU A 395 3.48 -26.93 -16.25
C GLU A 395 2.46 -26.63 -17.35
N ARG A 396 1.80 -27.65 -17.91
CA ARG A 396 0.77 -27.47 -18.95
C ARG A 396 -0.53 -26.91 -18.38
N PHE A 397 -0.87 -27.26 -17.14
CA PHE A 397 -1.98 -26.68 -16.41
C PHE A 397 -1.69 -25.22 -16.04
N GLU A 398 -0.54 -24.93 -15.41
CA GLU A 398 -0.04 -23.58 -15.10
C GLU A 398 -0.03 -22.70 -16.36
N ARG A 399 0.55 -23.18 -17.47
CA ARG A 399 0.54 -22.46 -18.74
C ARG A 399 -0.87 -22.21 -19.30
N SER A 400 -1.85 -23.05 -18.97
CA SER A 400 -3.25 -22.81 -19.32
C SER A 400 -3.89 -21.72 -18.44
N LEU A 401 -3.59 -21.69 -17.13
CA LEU A 401 -3.96 -20.58 -16.24
C LEU A 401 -3.38 -19.25 -16.78
N ASP A 402 -2.12 -19.24 -17.19
CA ASP A 402 -1.45 -18.09 -17.82
C ASP A 402 -2.09 -17.63 -19.14
N LEU A 403 -2.93 -18.44 -19.80
CA LEU A 403 -3.64 -18.02 -21.01
C LEU A 403 -4.90 -17.20 -20.69
N TYR A 404 -5.60 -17.48 -19.58
CA TYR A 404 -6.90 -16.87 -19.29
C TYR A 404 -6.96 -16.01 -18.00
N LEU A 405 -6.14 -16.31 -16.98
CA LEU A 405 -6.08 -15.52 -15.74
C LEU A 405 -5.05 -14.39 -15.80
N ALA A 406 -3.90 -14.62 -16.43
CA ALA A 406 -2.80 -13.66 -16.38
C ALA A 406 -3.08 -12.39 -17.24
N PRO A 407 -3.04 -11.18 -16.65
CA PRO A 407 -3.35 -9.94 -17.39
C PRO A 407 -2.25 -9.62 -18.41
N ARG A 408 -2.62 -9.63 -19.71
CA ARG A 408 -1.70 -9.40 -20.83
C ARG A 408 -1.38 -7.91 -20.97
N LEU A 409 -0.09 -7.55 -20.92
CA LEU A 409 0.36 -6.16 -20.90
C LEU A 409 1.52 -5.93 -21.87
N ARG A 410 1.32 -5.07 -22.87
CA ARG A 410 2.32 -4.71 -23.89
C ARG A 410 3.47 -3.90 -23.26
N LYS A 411 4.59 -4.57 -22.93
CA LYS A 411 5.80 -3.94 -22.38
C LYS A 411 6.86 -3.73 -23.45
N ASN A 412 7.34 -2.49 -23.59
CA ASN A 412 8.47 -2.17 -24.47
C ASN A 412 9.78 -2.56 -23.77
N LYS A 413 10.35 -3.73 -24.11
CA LYS A 413 11.66 -4.15 -23.61
C LYS A 413 12.77 -3.32 -24.26
N LEU A 414 13.51 -2.56 -23.47
CA LEU A 414 14.63 -1.74 -23.94
C LEU A 414 15.85 -2.63 -24.21
N ASN A 415 15.94 -3.16 -25.43
CA ASN A 415 17.13 -3.83 -25.95
C ASN A 415 18.15 -2.75 -26.40
N ILE A 416 18.78 -2.10 -25.43
CA ILE A 416 19.70 -0.96 -25.61
C ILE A 416 21.02 -1.29 -24.88
N ASP A 417 22.15 -1.03 -25.53
CA ASP A 417 23.47 -1.24 -24.93
C ASP A 417 23.69 -0.29 -23.73
N PRO A 418 24.22 -0.78 -22.60
CA PRO A 418 24.35 0.02 -21.38
C PRO A 418 25.29 1.23 -21.54
N GLU A 419 26.19 1.20 -22.52
CA GLU A 419 27.10 2.31 -22.83
C GLU A 419 26.38 3.52 -23.43
N SER A 420 25.33 3.32 -24.26
CA SER A 420 24.57 4.45 -24.85
C SER A 420 23.61 5.13 -23.87
N LEU A 421 23.55 4.65 -22.62
CA LEU A 421 22.88 5.34 -21.51
C LEU A 421 23.79 6.39 -20.85
N ILE A 422 25.09 6.39 -21.16
CA ILE A 422 26.08 7.33 -20.65
C ILE A 422 26.07 8.57 -21.55
N PRO A 423 25.93 9.80 -21.01
CA PRO A 423 25.94 11.01 -21.83
C PRO A 423 27.33 11.26 -22.43
N GLU A 424 27.36 11.70 -23.69
CA GLU A 424 28.59 12.17 -24.33
C GLU A 424 29.16 13.38 -23.57
N LEU A 425 30.35 13.21 -22.98
CA LEU A 425 31.07 14.24 -22.23
C LEU A 425 32.54 14.24 -22.65
N PRO A 426 33.22 15.41 -22.68
CA PRO A 426 34.66 15.48 -22.95
C PRO A 426 35.47 14.61 -21.98
N SER A 427 36.56 14.01 -22.45
CA SER A 427 37.30 13.07 -21.61
C SER A 427 38.01 13.80 -20.46
N PRO A 428 38.09 13.22 -19.26
CA PRO A 428 38.85 13.80 -18.15
C PRO A 428 40.34 13.99 -18.44
N LYS A 429 40.90 13.46 -19.54
CA LYS A 429 42.31 13.73 -19.92
C LYS A 429 42.49 15.15 -20.47
N ASP A 430 41.47 15.66 -21.16
CA ASP A 430 41.49 16.93 -21.88
C ASP A 430 41.19 18.11 -20.94
N LEU A 431 40.48 17.83 -19.84
CA LEU A 431 40.03 18.80 -18.83
C LEU A 431 41.05 19.01 -17.68
N ARG A 432 42.35 18.82 -17.95
CA ARG A 432 43.45 19.04 -17.00
C ARG A 432 43.79 20.53 -16.86
N PRO A 433 44.31 21.00 -15.71
CA PRO A 433 44.70 20.25 -14.52
C PRO A 433 43.57 20.06 -13.49
N PHE A 434 43.64 18.97 -12.72
CA PHE A 434 42.83 18.69 -11.52
C PHE A 434 43.61 17.73 -10.61
N PRO A 435 43.34 17.68 -9.29
CA PRO A 435 44.06 16.81 -8.38
C PRO A 435 43.69 15.33 -8.56
N ILE A 436 44.70 14.45 -8.51
CA ILE A 436 44.58 13.00 -8.77
C ILE A 436 45.02 12.15 -7.56
N ARG A 437 45.97 12.63 -6.76
CA ARG A 437 46.62 11.88 -5.67
C ARG A 437 46.85 12.74 -4.43
N CYS A 438 46.98 12.10 -3.27
CA CYS A 438 47.50 12.78 -2.07
C CYS A 438 49.03 12.95 -2.18
N SER A 439 49.56 14.09 -1.72
CA SER A 439 51.01 14.38 -1.71
C SER A 439 51.58 14.70 -0.33
N THR A 440 50.82 15.37 0.54
CA THR A 440 51.21 15.59 1.94
C THR A 440 50.05 15.31 2.88
N ILE A 441 50.38 14.81 4.07
CA ILE A 441 49.46 14.55 5.17
C ILE A 441 49.92 15.41 6.35
N TYR A 442 49.01 16.18 6.94
CA TYR A 442 49.26 17.00 8.11
C TYR A 442 48.84 16.20 9.34
N GLU A 443 49.80 15.58 10.00
CA GLU A 443 49.60 14.71 11.16
C GLU A 443 49.97 15.43 12.46
N GLY A 444 49.22 15.16 13.54
CA GLY A 444 49.55 15.63 14.89
C GLY A 444 48.35 16.11 15.72
N HIS A 445 47.18 16.31 15.12
CA HIS A 445 45.92 16.47 15.88
C HIS A 445 45.52 15.14 16.55
N THR A 446 44.99 15.21 17.77
CA THR A 446 44.56 14.01 18.52
C THR A 446 43.06 13.72 18.40
N GLY A 447 42.29 14.63 17.78
CA GLY A 447 40.88 14.46 17.46
C GLY A 447 40.58 14.82 16.00
N LYS A 448 39.39 14.46 15.52
CA LYS A 448 38.91 14.79 14.17
C LYS A 448 39.09 16.27 13.84
N ILE A 449 39.43 16.57 12.58
CA ILE A 449 39.58 17.95 12.11
C ILE A 449 38.24 18.36 11.48
N ARG A 450 37.55 19.36 12.05
CA ARG A 450 36.22 19.81 11.59
C ARG A 450 36.28 20.74 10.40
N THR A 451 37.36 21.51 10.27
CA THR A 451 37.43 22.66 9.37
C THR A 451 38.86 22.94 8.93
N VAL A 452 39.01 23.42 7.70
CA VAL A 452 40.31 23.73 7.10
C VAL A 452 40.21 24.99 6.24
N ALA A 453 41.18 25.90 6.38
CA ALA A 453 41.20 27.17 5.66
C ALA A 453 42.62 27.48 5.13
N VAL A 454 42.71 27.88 3.86
CA VAL A 454 43.97 28.29 3.23
C VAL A 454 44.10 29.81 3.29
N ASN A 455 45.28 30.32 3.62
CA ASN A 455 45.58 31.75 3.59
C ASN A 455 45.51 32.29 2.14
N PRO A 456 45.09 33.56 1.90
CA PRO A 456 45.01 34.13 0.54
C PRO A 456 46.29 34.02 -0.31
N GLN A 457 47.47 33.97 0.32
CA GLN A 457 48.76 33.79 -0.36
C GLN A 457 49.00 32.33 -0.84
N GLY A 458 48.26 31.35 -0.32
CA GLY A 458 48.38 29.92 -0.65
C GLY A 458 49.42 29.12 0.16
N ILE A 459 50.30 29.80 0.91
CA ILE A 459 51.47 29.21 1.59
C ILE A 459 51.08 28.47 2.88
N TRP A 460 50.05 28.97 3.59
CA TRP A 460 49.70 28.54 4.94
C TRP A 460 48.32 27.89 5.00
N LEU A 461 48.25 26.73 5.65
CA LEU A 461 47.02 25.99 5.93
C LEU A 461 46.68 26.13 7.42
N ALA A 462 45.45 26.48 7.76
CA ALA A 462 44.93 26.45 9.13
C ALA A 462 43.94 25.28 9.30
N THR A 463 44.02 24.56 10.42
CA THR A 463 43.12 23.46 10.78
C THR A 463 42.54 23.65 12.18
N GLY A 464 41.26 23.29 12.34
CA GLY A 464 40.55 23.29 13.62
C GLY A 464 40.06 21.89 13.98
N SER A 465 40.35 21.43 15.20
CA SER A 465 40.08 20.06 15.66
C SER A 465 39.28 20.01 16.95
N ASP A 466 38.60 18.88 17.17
CA ASP A 466 38.02 18.52 18.47
C ASP A 466 39.06 18.38 19.59
N ASP A 467 40.38 18.39 19.30
CA ASP A 467 41.44 18.51 20.32
C ASP A 467 41.55 19.90 20.97
N GLY A 468 40.68 20.84 20.58
CA GLY A 468 40.64 22.21 21.13
C GLY A 468 41.75 23.12 20.63
N SER A 469 42.62 22.64 19.73
CA SER A 469 43.70 23.41 19.15
C SER A 469 43.43 23.87 17.71
N VAL A 470 43.91 25.08 17.43
CA VAL A 470 44.09 25.61 16.07
C VAL A 470 45.54 25.43 15.72
N ARG A 471 45.83 24.88 14.54
CA ARG A 471 47.20 24.69 14.04
C ARG A 471 47.36 25.31 12.68
N VAL A 472 48.54 25.87 12.43
CA VAL A 472 48.94 26.38 11.10
C VAL A 472 50.12 25.57 10.59
N TRP A 473 50.08 25.22 9.31
CA TRP A 473 51.01 24.34 8.63
C TRP A 473 51.56 24.99 7.36
N GLU A 474 52.80 24.68 7.03
CA GLU A 474 53.40 24.95 5.73
C GLU A 474 52.87 23.95 4.69
N VAL A 475 52.25 24.45 3.62
CA VAL A 475 51.51 23.63 2.65
C VAL A 475 52.37 22.57 1.95
N LEU A 476 53.59 22.90 1.55
CA LEU A 476 54.42 22.00 0.73
C LEU A 476 55.13 20.91 1.54
N THR A 477 55.36 21.12 2.84
CA THR A 477 56.20 20.24 3.67
C THR A 477 55.38 19.41 4.67
N GLY A 478 54.14 19.81 4.97
CA GLY A 478 53.37 19.23 6.07
C GLY A 478 53.81 19.71 7.46
N ARG A 479 54.78 20.64 7.56
CA ARG A 479 55.33 21.08 8.84
C ARG A 479 54.34 21.96 9.61
N GLN A 480 54.06 21.59 10.86
CA GLN A 480 53.37 22.47 11.81
C GLN A 480 54.28 23.67 12.17
N VAL A 481 53.79 24.89 11.99
CA VAL A 481 54.54 26.14 12.32
C VAL A 481 53.96 26.90 13.50
N PHE A 482 52.66 26.77 13.77
CA PHE A 482 51.99 27.41 14.91
C PHE A 482 50.93 26.51 15.53
N LYS A 483 50.70 26.65 16.85
CA LYS A 483 49.59 26.02 17.59
C LYS A 483 49.07 27.01 18.63
N ALA A 484 47.76 27.24 18.65
CA ALA A 484 47.04 27.87 19.76
C ALA A 484 46.06 26.85 20.38
N GLN A 485 45.95 26.82 21.71
CA GLN A 485 45.04 25.93 22.44
C GLN A 485 43.84 26.74 22.94
N ILE A 486 42.83 26.90 22.08
CA ILE A 486 41.68 27.79 22.33
C ILE A 486 40.76 27.22 23.43
N ILE A 487 40.57 25.90 23.44
CA ILE A 487 39.73 25.20 24.41
C ILE A 487 40.61 24.25 25.23
N ASN A 488 40.53 24.37 26.56
CA ASN A 488 41.14 23.43 27.50
C ASN A 488 40.12 22.34 27.84
N LYS A 489 40.34 21.14 27.27
CA LYS A 489 39.42 19.98 27.39
C LYS A 489 39.13 19.56 28.83
N ASP A 490 40.05 19.80 29.75
CA ASP A 490 39.95 19.45 31.17
C ASP A 490 38.92 20.33 31.92
N HIS A 491 38.53 21.46 31.34
CA HIS A 491 37.54 22.39 31.92
C HIS A 491 36.25 22.50 31.10
N ASN A 492 36.29 22.22 29.79
CA ASN A 492 35.12 22.24 28.92
C ASN A 492 35.24 21.14 27.84
N SER A 493 34.36 20.15 27.93
CA SER A 493 34.32 19.00 27.03
C SER A 493 33.36 19.20 25.84
N GLU A 494 32.30 19.99 26.03
CA GLU A 494 31.20 20.22 25.09
C GLU A 494 31.60 21.16 23.94
N ASP A 495 32.37 22.20 24.21
CA ASP A 495 32.79 23.13 23.17
C ASP A 495 33.87 22.54 22.26
N HIS A 496 33.77 22.91 20.98
CA HIS A 496 34.64 22.47 19.90
C HIS A 496 34.92 23.62 18.92
N ILE A 497 36.00 23.53 18.15
CA ILE A 497 36.27 24.44 17.03
C ILE A 497 35.45 23.98 15.83
N GLU A 498 34.39 24.72 15.49
CA GLU A 498 33.42 24.32 14.45
C GLU A 498 33.75 24.85 13.05
N SER A 499 34.33 26.05 12.96
CA SER A 499 34.64 26.70 11.68
C SER A 499 35.83 27.65 11.82
N ILE A 500 36.72 27.65 10.84
CA ILE A 500 37.85 28.59 10.72
C ILE A 500 37.81 29.23 9.33
N GLU A 501 38.14 30.52 9.22
CA GLU A 501 38.37 31.16 7.93
C GLU A 501 39.40 32.29 8.03
N TRP A 502 40.39 32.29 7.13
CA TRP A 502 41.33 33.41 6.98
C TRP A 502 40.61 34.64 6.45
N HIS A 503 41.01 35.81 6.93
CA HIS A 503 40.64 37.08 6.35
C HIS A 503 41.11 37.14 4.87
N PRO A 504 40.28 37.63 3.93
CA PRO A 504 40.53 37.47 2.49
C PRO A 504 41.62 38.38 1.90
N ASP A 505 42.01 39.42 2.65
CA ASP A 505 43.11 40.32 2.29
C ASP A 505 44.46 39.71 2.76
N PRO A 506 45.45 39.50 1.88
CA PRO A 506 46.72 38.86 2.24
C PRO A 506 47.55 39.63 3.28
N ASP A 507 47.37 40.95 3.38
CA ASP A 507 48.29 41.84 4.11
C ASP A 507 48.00 41.96 5.62
N THR A 508 47.02 41.21 6.15
CA THR A 508 46.61 41.31 7.57
C THR A 508 46.97 40.10 8.42
N GLY A 509 47.16 38.92 7.83
CA GLY A 509 47.38 37.68 8.58
C GLY A 509 46.26 37.28 9.56
N ILE A 510 45.08 37.91 9.51
CA ILE A 510 43.99 37.65 10.47
C ILE A 510 43.34 36.29 10.22
N LEU A 511 43.17 35.50 11.28
CA LEU A 511 42.49 34.21 11.28
C LEU A 511 41.26 34.26 12.21
N ALA A 512 40.06 34.04 11.68
CA ALA A 512 38.85 33.93 12.50
C ALA A 512 38.57 32.46 12.85
N VAL A 513 38.26 32.22 14.13
CA VAL A 513 38.03 30.88 14.70
C VAL A 513 36.73 30.90 15.49
N CYS A 514 35.76 30.07 15.11
CA CYS A 514 34.52 29.87 15.86
C CYS A 514 34.68 28.65 16.79
N ALA A 515 34.55 28.89 18.09
CA ALA A 515 34.64 27.87 19.12
C ALA A 515 33.54 28.10 20.18
N GLY A 516 32.61 27.16 20.27
CA GLY A 516 31.42 27.31 21.12
C GLY A 516 30.58 28.54 20.76
N GLU A 517 30.24 29.33 21.77
CA GLU A 517 29.53 30.61 21.61
C GLU A 517 30.46 31.81 21.27
N GLN A 518 31.77 31.60 21.17
CA GLN A 518 32.77 32.66 20.96
C GLN A 518 33.39 32.61 19.56
N ILE A 519 33.67 33.79 19.03
CA ILE A 519 34.47 33.99 17.82
C ILE A 519 35.76 34.67 18.24
N TYR A 520 36.90 34.03 17.98
CA TYR A 520 38.23 34.54 18.26
C TYR A 520 38.84 35.08 16.96
N LEU A 521 39.39 36.29 17.01
CA LEU A 521 40.23 36.85 15.95
C LEU A 521 41.69 36.73 16.38
N LEU A 522 42.46 35.89 15.70
CA LEU A 522 43.88 35.67 15.94
C LEU A 522 44.75 36.36 14.88
N VAL A 523 45.95 36.77 15.28
CA VAL A 523 47.03 37.20 14.39
C VAL A 523 48.28 36.42 14.77
N PRO A 524 48.52 35.24 14.17
CA PRO A 524 49.60 34.34 14.59
C PRO A 524 50.99 34.91 14.23
N PRO A 525 52.00 34.75 15.11
CA PRO A 525 53.34 35.30 14.94
C PRO A 525 54.19 34.47 13.96
N ILE A 526 53.78 34.47 12.69
CA ILE A 526 54.40 33.71 11.59
C ILE A 526 54.64 34.55 10.32
N PHE A 527 54.21 35.82 10.31
CA PHE A 527 54.25 36.68 9.11
C PHE A 527 55.30 37.79 9.19
N GLY A 528 55.76 38.12 10.40
CA GLY A 528 56.64 39.25 10.65
C GLY A 528 55.88 40.54 10.92
N PHE A 529 56.62 41.54 11.41
CA PHE A 529 56.06 42.74 12.05
C PHE A 529 55.03 43.48 11.19
N ASP A 530 55.30 43.73 9.92
CA ASP A 530 54.48 44.61 9.08
C ASP A 530 53.06 44.07 8.86
N ILE A 531 52.93 42.77 8.52
CA ILE A 531 51.65 42.09 8.32
C ILE A 531 50.92 41.94 9.66
N GLU A 532 51.62 41.51 10.71
CA GLU A 532 51.00 41.27 12.03
C GLU A 532 50.53 42.57 12.70
N ASN A 533 51.30 43.65 12.57
CA ASN A 533 50.92 44.97 13.05
C ASN A 533 49.75 45.54 12.23
N THR A 534 49.73 45.35 10.91
CA THR A 534 48.58 45.73 10.06
C THR A 534 47.32 44.97 10.44
N GLY A 535 47.42 43.66 10.76
CA GLY A 535 46.32 42.87 11.29
C GLY A 535 45.80 43.36 12.64
N LYS A 536 46.71 43.54 13.61
CA LYS A 536 46.41 44.02 14.96
C LYS A 536 45.76 45.41 14.93
N LEU A 537 46.35 46.37 14.21
CA LEU A 537 45.79 47.71 14.06
C LEU A 537 44.40 47.73 13.41
N ARG A 538 44.12 46.86 12.43
CA ARG A 538 42.75 46.72 11.88
C ARG A 538 41.77 46.18 12.92
N ILE A 539 42.16 45.18 13.71
CA ILE A 539 41.31 44.66 14.80
C ILE A 539 41.11 45.74 15.88
N GLU A 540 42.15 46.46 16.27
CA GLU A 540 42.12 47.49 17.31
C GLU A 540 41.32 48.74 16.89
N SER A 541 41.27 49.04 15.58
CA SER A 541 40.62 50.26 15.05
C SER A 541 39.13 50.44 15.39
N GLY A 542 38.42 49.36 15.78
CA GLY A 542 37.05 49.45 16.28
C GLY A 542 36.92 49.96 17.72
N TRP A 543 37.97 49.82 18.55
CA TRP A 543 37.95 50.29 19.94
C TRP A 543 38.02 51.82 19.97
N GLY A 544 36.94 52.45 20.46
CA GLY A 544 36.79 53.91 20.46
C GLY A 544 35.83 54.44 19.39
N TYR A 545 35.31 53.58 18.50
CA TYR A 545 34.14 53.92 17.70
C TYR A 545 32.90 53.87 18.61
N ASP A 546 32.44 55.02 19.12
CA ASP A 546 31.26 55.06 19.99
C ASP A 546 30.00 54.65 19.21
N THR A 547 29.47 53.46 19.53
CA THR A 547 28.28 52.89 18.91
C THR A 547 26.99 53.56 19.35
N PHE A 548 27.02 54.44 20.35
CA PHE A 548 25.85 55.09 20.93
C PHE A 548 26.00 56.61 20.92
N GLY A 549 25.57 57.23 19.81
CA GLY A 549 25.50 58.68 19.65
C GLY A 549 24.47 59.39 20.54
N ASN A 550 24.60 59.29 21.87
CA ASN A 550 24.02 60.21 22.85
C ASN A 550 24.58 60.01 24.29
N LYS A 551 25.85 60.38 24.50
CA LYS A 551 26.27 60.97 25.79
C LYS A 551 27.08 62.23 25.53
N LYS A 552 26.46 63.40 25.79
CA LYS A 552 27.24 64.60 26.11
C LYS A 552 28.02 64.32 27.39
N GLN A 553 29.34 64.55 27.37
CA GLN A 553 30.10 64.64 28.62
C GLN A 553 29.71 65.94 29.32
N GLU A 554 28.92 65.85 30.40
CA GLU A 554 28.86 66.95 31.37
C GLU A 554 30.06 66.85 32.31
N MET A 555 30.98 67.81 32.22
CA MET A 555 32.06 67.95 33.19
C MET A 555 31.57 68.66 34.45
N LYS A 556 31.48 67.92 35.56
CA LYS A 556 31.59 68.36 36.97
C LYS A 556 32.09 67.13 37.75
N VAL A 557 33.25 67.08 38.40
CA VAL A 557 33.89 67.99 39.37
C VAL A 557 33.15 68.03 40.72
N GLY A 558 33.60 67.17 41.66
CA GLY A 558 33.70 67.53 43.08
C GLY A 558 32.86 66.76 44.13
N GLY A 559 33.46 65.72 44.74
CA GLY A 559 33.27 65.35 46.16
C GLY A 559 32.03 64.55 46.59
N GLY A 560 32.13 63.86 47.73
CA GLY A 560 31.01 63.24 48.46
C GLY A 560 31.16 61.74 48.74
N GLU A 561 31.40 61.39 50.00
CA GLU A 561 31.58 60.05 50.58
C GLU A 561 30.28 59.22 50.78
N GLU A 562 30.43 57.95 51.19
CA GLU A 562 29.47 57.09 51.94
C GLU A 562 28.12 56.68 51.26
N GLU A 563 27.34 55.70 51.75
CA GLU A 563 27.63 54.30 52.15
C GLU A 563 26.28 53.52 52.24
N GLY A 564 26.25 52.18 52.12
CA GLY A 564 25.06 51.33 52.33
C GLY A 564 23.91 51.44 51.29
N ALA A 565 22.82 50.67 51.36
CA ALA A 565 22.58 49.34 51.97
C ALA A 565 21.28 48.68 51.39
N GLU A 566 21.25 47.34 51.42
CA GLU A 566 20.12 46.36 51.50
C GLU A 566 18.68 46.65 50.98
N GLY A 567 18.13 45.67 50.23
CA GLY A 567 16.70 45.23 50.25
C GLY A 567 15.67 46.01 49.41
N ALA A 568 14.54 45.43 48.98
CA ALA A 568 14.08 44.02 48.94
C ALA A 568 12.96 43.83 47.86
N GLU A 569 12.39 42.62 47.79
CA GLU A 569 11.10 42.15 47.18
C GLU A 569 10.13 43.21 46.60
N GLU A 570 9.69 43.10 45.33
CA GLU A 570 8.56 42.29 44.80
C GLU A 570 7.14 42.79 45.18
N GLU A 571 6.37 43.24 44.17
CA GLU A 571 4.89 43.20 44.14
C GLU A 571 4.38 43.38 42.68
N GLU A 572 3.14 42.99 42.38
CA GLU A 572 2.62 42.75 41.01
C GLU A 572 1.65 43.83 40.44
N GLU A 573 1.16 43.55 39.24
CA GLU A 573 0.33 44.30 38.28
C GLU A 573 -0.74 45.31 38.79
N GLU A 574 -0.97 46.38 38.01
CA GLU A 574 -2.25 46.57 37.31
C GLU A 574 -2.15 47.54 36.10
N ASP A 575 -3.13 47.48 35.18
CA ASP A 575 -3.03 48.02 33.81
C ASP A 575 -3.98 49.21 33.56
N ALA A 576 -3.44 50.38 33.19
CA ALA A 576 -4.26 51.55 32.80
C ALA A 576 -3.59 52.41 31.71
N LYS A 577 -4.38 52.80 30.68
CA LYS A 577 -3.88 53.41 29.44
C LYS A 577 -3.78 54.94 29.51
N THR A 578 -2.69 55.50 28.99
CA THR A 578 -2.72 56.83 28.34
C THR A 578 -1.67 56.90 27.23
N ALA A 579 -1.85 57.77 26.24
CA ALA A 579 -1.16 57.71 24.96
C ALA A 579 -0.04 58.76 24.78
N ALA A 580 0.75 58.55 23.71
CA ALA A 580 1.59 59.55 23.05
C ALA A 580 2.87 60.06 23.75
N SER A 581 3.84 59.15 23.96
CA SER A 581 5.16 59.36 23.35
C SER A 581 5.83 58.02 23.05
N THR A 582 6.49 57.89 21.89
CA THR A 582 7.23 56.68 21.51
C THR A 582 8.69 56.79 21.97
N PRO A 583 9.14 56.03 22.99
CA PRO A 583 10.57 55.93 23.27
C PRO A 583 11.25 55.22 22.09
N ILE A 584 12.37 55.79 21.62
CA ILE A 584 13.17 55.17 20.57
C ILE A 584 13.70 53.84 21.10
N ALA A 585 13.21 52.73 20.55
CA ALA A 585 13.49 51.40 21.07
C ALA A 585 15.00 51.10 21.10
N VAL A 586 15.55 51.01 22.31
CA VAL A 586 16.96 50.67 22.55
C VAL A 586 17.23 49.29 21.95
N LYS A 587 18.07 49.23 20.92
CA LYS A 587 18.42 47.99 20.24
C LYS A 587 19.23 47.10 21.19
N LYS A 588 18.60 46.05 21.72
CA LYS A 588 19.23 45.04 22.59
C LYS A 588 20.51 44.48 21.93
N ASP A 589 21.65 44.61 22.59
CA ASP A 589 22.95 44.13 22.09
C ASP A 589 22.91 42.64 21.72
N VAL A 590 23.29 42.33 20.48
CA VAL A 590 23.11 40.98 19.92
C VAL A 590 24.30 40.08 20.20
N ALA A 591 25.52 40.62 20.13
CA ALA A 591 26.78 39.98 20.50
C ALA A 591 27.74 41.04 21.05
N LYS A 592 28.56 40.69 22.06
CA LYS A 592 29.49 41.62 22.73
C LYS A 592 30.91 41.42 22.21
N TRP A 593 31.61 42.51 21.91
CA TRP A 593 33.05 42.50 21.64
C TRP A 593 33.81 42.67 22.96
N ILE A 594 34.90 41.92 23.14
CA ILE A 594 35.62 41.78 24.40
C ILE A 594 37.13 41.81 24.11
N ASN A 595 37.87 42.59 24.91
CA ASN A 595 39.33 42.60 24.88
C ASN A 595 39.88 41.29 25.47
N PRO A 596 40.86 40.63 24.82
CA PRO A 596 41.41 39.36 25.29
C PRO A 596 42.19 39.55 26.60
N THR A 597 42.07 38.57 27.51
CA THR A 597 42.89 38.50 28.72
C THR A 597 44.37 38.22 28.39
N ALA A 598 45.30 38.52 29.30
CA ALA A 598 46.73 38.31 29.08
C ALA A 598 47.08 36.85 28.70
N ALA A 599 46.36 35.85 29.23
CA ALA A 599 46.53 34.45 28.86
C ALA A 599 46.09 34.17 27.40
N GLN A 600 45.03 34.82 26.93
CA GLN A 600 44.53 34.70 25.55
C GLN A 600 45.42 35.48 24.57
N GLN A 601 45.95 36.64 24.98
CA GLN A 601 46.93 37.40 24.20
C GLN A 601 48.20 36.56 23.94
N LEU A 602 48.66 35.79 24.93
CA LEU A 602 49.78 34.85 24.78
C LEU A 602 49.49 33.73 23.77
N GLN A 603 48.22 33.38 23.56
CA GLN A 603 47.76 32.49 22.49
C GLN A 603 47.56 33.20 21.13
N SER A 604 48.01 34.45 21.00
CA SER A 604 47.88 35.30 19.80
C SER A 604 46.45 35.69 19.42
N ILE A 605 45.52 35.71 20.40
CA ILE A 605 44.16 36.23 20.26
C ILE A 605 44.19 37.76 20.43
N SER A 606 43.62 38.50 19.47
CA SER A 606 43.57 39.97 19.46
C SER A 606 42.18 40.54 19.79
N ALA A 607 41.10 39.81 19.48
CA ALA A 607 39.74 40.18 19.90
C ALA A 607 38.85 38.94 20.07
N ILE A 608 37.83 39.06 20.93
CA ILE A 608 36.84 38.00 21.20
C ILE A 608 35.44 38.58 21.01
N ILE A 609 34.54 37.83 20.38
CA ILE A 609 33.14 38.19 20.20
C ILE A 609 32.27 37.11 20.83
N GLN A 610 31.54 37.47 21.88
CA GLN A 610 30.60 36.60 22.58
C GLN A 610 29.21 36.70 21.91
N CYS A 611 28.78 35.61 21.29
CA CYS A 611 27.39 35.41 20.83
C CYS A 611 26.53 34.84 21.99
N ARG A 612 25.23 34.58 21.72
CA ARG A 612 24.27 34.04 22.71
C ARG A 612 23.96 32.54 22.54
N ARG A 613 24.58 31.91 21.54
CA ARG A 613 24.40 30.53 21.06
C ARG A 613 25.65 30.12 20.28
N THR A 614 25.86 28.81 20.14
CA THR A 614 27.03 28.26 19.43
C THR A 614 27.08 28.66 17.96
N VAL A 615 28.27 28.99 17.47
CA VAL A 615 28.51 29.48 16.10
C VAL A 615 29.12 28.35 15.27
N LYS A 616 28.36 27.84 14.29
CA LYS A 616 28.74 26.63 13.52
C LYS A 616 29.31 26.92 12.13
N LYS A 617 29.13 28.15 11.60
CA LYS A 617 29.77 28.63 10.37
C LYS A 617 30.10 30.12 10.44
N ILE A 618 31.18 30.49 9.74
CA ILE A 618 31.59 31.86 9.42
C ILE A 618 31.77 31.98 7.90
N SER A 619 31.60 33.19 7.36
CA SER A 619 32.02 33.54 6.00
C SER A 619 32.37 35.03 5.89
N TRP A 620 33.61 35.35 5.51
CA TRP A 620 34.06 36.72 5.24
C TRP A 620 33.41 37.28 3.96
N HIS A 621 33.11 38.57 3.97
CA HIS A 621 32.87 39.34 2.75
C HIS A 621 34.21 39.67 2.08
N ARG A 622 34.25 39.70 0.73
CA ARG A 622 35.45 39.91 -0.10
C ARG A 622 36.36 41.09 0.26
N LYS A 623 35.86 42.10 1.01
CA LYS A 623 36.64 43.28 1.46
C LYS A 623 37.28 43.12 2.85
N GLY A 624 37.04 42.02 3.55
CA GLY A 624 37.57 41.78 4.90
C GLY A 624 36.90 42.57 6.04
N ASP A 625 36.32 43.74 5.81
CA ASP A 625 35.67 44.52 6.89
C ASP A 625 34.39 43.88 7.45
N TYR A 626 33.70 43.03 6.69
CA TYR A 626 32.48 42.34 7.12
C TYR A 626 32.66 40.82 7.11
N PHE A 627 32.02 40.14 8.07
CA PHE A 627 31.82 38.70 8.04
C PHE A 627 30.43 38.34 8.56
N VAL A 628 29.87 37.24 8.05
CA VAL A 628 28.60 36.67 8.49
C VAL A 628 28.86 35.41 9.31
N THR A 629 28.09 35.23 10.38
CA THR A 629 28.13 34.02 11.21
C THR A 629 26.76 33.38 11.32
N VAL A 630 26.74 32.05 11.52
CA VAL A 630 25.52 31.25 11.65
C VAL A 630 25.51 30.50 12.97
N SER A 631 24.45 30.73 13.75
CA SER A 631 24.12 30.00 14.98
C SER A 631 22.76 29.29 14.79
N PRO A 632 22.71 28.00 14.40
CA PRO A 632 21.47 27.37 13.93
C PRO A 632 20.34 27.33 14.97
N ASP A 633 20.71 27.23 16.24
CA ASP A 633 19.80 27.08 17.39
C ASP A 633 19.29 28.44 17.93
N SER A 634 19.82 29.54 17.37
CA SER A 634 19.40 30.93 17.61
C SER A 634 18.26 31.27 16.66
N LYS A 635 17.11 31.78 17.16
CA LYS A 635 15.92 32.02 16.32
C LYS A 635 16.08 33.26 15.41
N ASN A 636 15.60 34.44 15.83
CA ASN A 636 15.70 35.65 14.99
C ASN A 636 17.16 36.09 14.75
N THR A 637 18.05 35.71 15.66
CA THR A 637 19.49 36.00 15.65
C THR A 637 20.33 34.85 15.06
N ALA A 638 19.73 33.98 14.22
CA ALA A 638 20.43 32.86 13.56
C ALA A 638 21.60 33.29 12.68
N VAL A 639 21.48 34.47 12.05
CA VAL A 639 22.47 35.04 11.14
C VAL A 639 22.84 36.42 11.68
N LEU A 640 24.13 36.63 11.93
CA LEU A 640 24.69 37.91 12.36
C LEU A 640 25.71 38.40 11.32
N ILE A 641 25.70 39.70 11.04
CA ILE A 641 26.75 40.38 10.28
C ILE A 641 27.57 41.20 11.27
N HIS A 642 28.87 40.96 11.29
CA HIS A 642 29.85 41.68 12.12
C HIS A 642 30.65 42.63 11.23
N GLN A 643 30.91 43.84 11.72
CA GLN A 643 31.82 44.81 11.09
C GLN A 643 33.07 44.99 11.95
N LEU A 644 34.24 44.72 11.37
CA LEU A 644 35.51 44.73 12.07
C LEU A 644 35.94 46.16 12.45
N SER A 645 35.90 47.10 11.51
CA SER A 645 36.31 48.51 11.72
C SER A 645 35.45 49.31 12.71
N LYS A 646 34.40 48.72 13.28
CA LYS A 646 33.44 49.39 14.18
C LYS A 646 33.02 48.57 15.40
N HIS A 647 33.57 47.36 15.55
CA HIS A 647 33.13 46.35 16.54
C HIS A 647 31.60 46.22 16.65
N LEU A 648 30.93 46.22 15.50
CA LEU A 648 29.48 46.33 15.42
C LEU A 648 28.85 45.04 14.92
N SER A 649 28.02 44.40 15.76
CA SER A 649 27.31 43.16 15.45
C SER A 649 25.83 43.43 15.20
N GLN A 650 25.33 43.10 14.00
CA GLN A 650 23.94 43.35 13.59
C GLN A 650 23.22 42.07 13.17
N SER A 651 21.95 41.91 13.56
CA SER A 651 21.04 40.92 12.97
C SER A 651 20.30 41.55 11.78
N PRO A 652 20.61 41.22 10.52
CA PRO A 652 20.00 41.85 9.34
C PRO A 652 18.51 41.50 9.15
N PHE A 653 18.02 40.45 9.83
CA PHE A 653 16.64 39.96 9.67
C PHE A 653 15.80 40.16 10.94
N LYS A 654 14.60 40.74 10.79
CA LYS A 654 13.61 40.84 11.88
C LYS A 654 12.99 39.50 12.26
N LYS A 655 12.86 38.60 11.28
CA LYS A 655 12.32 37.23 11.43
C LYS A 655 13.09 36.29 10.50
N THR A 656 13.64 35.22 11.05
CA THR A 656 14.18 34.09 10.27
C THR A 656 13.05 33.08 9.98
N LYS A 657 13.25 32.14 9.05
CA LYS A 657 12.28 31.06 8.77
C LYS A 657 13.02 29.75 8.59
N GLY A 658 12.80 28.81 9.51
CA GLY A 658 13.51 27.54 9.61
C GLY A 658 14.90 27.68 10.25
N VAL A 659 15.48 26.56 10.67
CA VAL A 659 16.89 26.48 11.11
C VAL A 659 17.80 26.85 9.94
N ILE A 660 18.84 27.66 10.21
CA ILE A 660 19.83 28.10 9.22
C ILE A 660 21.08 27.21 9.34
N MET A 661 21.61 26.75 8.20
CA MET A 661 22.74 25.82 8.13
C MET A 661 24.03 26.52 7.68
N ASP A 662 23.93 27.45 6.72
CA ASP A 662 25.06 28.15 6.12
C ASP A 662 24.61 29.52 5.58
N ALA A 663 25.52 30.49 5.49
CA ALA A 663 25.28 31.80 4.92
C ALA A 663 26.56 32.35 4.30
N LYS A 664 26.47 32.90 3.08
CA LYS A 664 27.63 33.39 2.31
C LYS A 664 27.30 34.65 1.52
N PHE A 665 28.25 35.57 1.45
CA PHE A 665 28.14 36.74 0.58
C PHE A 665 28.29 36.36 -0.89
N HIS A 666 27.62 37.09 -1.77
CA HIS A 666 27.83 37.00 -3.20
C HIS A 666 29.24 37.55 -3.58
N PRO A 667 29.97 36.97 -4.56
CA PRO A 667 31.33 37.38 -4.91
C PRO A 667 31.53 38.87 -5.25
N PHE A 668 30.56 39.52 -5.93
CA PHE A 668 30.67 40.95 -6.33
C PHE A 668 29.47 41.83 -5.93
N LYS A 669 28.25 41.44 -6.34
CA LYS A 669 26.96 42.08 -6.03
C LYS A 669 26.69 42.12 -4.50
N PRO A 670 25.97 43.11 -3.95
CA PRO A 670 25.77 43.27 -2.50
C PRO A 670 24.69 42.34 -1.91
N HIS A 671 24.73 41.06 -2.27
CA HIS A 671 23.71 40.08 -1.88
C HIS A 671 24.24 39.08 -0.83
N LEU A 672 23.34 38.59 0.02
CA LEU A 672 23.60 37.54 1.01
C LEU A 672 22.76 36.30 0.71
N PHE A 673 23.43 35.17 0.48
CA PHE A 673 22.80 33.86 0.40
C PHE A 673 22.64 33.29 1.81
N VAL A 674 21.43 32.83 2.14
CA VAL A 674 21.11 32.19 3.42
C VAL A 674 20.46 30.83 3.15
N ALA A 675 21.15 29.75 3.53
CA ALA A 675 20.67 28.39 3.42
C ALA A 675 19.97 27.95 4.71
N SER A 676 18.65 27.81 4.67
CA SER A 676 17.90 27.03 5.66
C SER A 676 17.88 25.56 5.24
N GLN A 677 17.64 24.65 6.18
CA GLN A 677 17.59 23.19 5.98
C GLN A 677 16.92 22.72 4.67
N ARG A 678 15.87 23.40 4.19
CA ARG A 678 15.10 23.03 2.98
C ARG A 678 15.12 24.04 1.83
N THR A 679 15.60 25.27 2.02
CA THR A 679 15.51 26.35 1.01
C THR A 679 16.66 27.34 1.14
N ILE A 680 17.18 27.81 0.01
CA ILE A 680 18.19 28.87 -0.05
C ILE A 680 17.50 30.17 -0.47
N LYS A 681 17.85 31.28 0.18
CA LYS A 681 17.29 32.61 -0.08
C LYS A 681 18.39 33.59 -0.42
N ILE A 682 18.15 34.42 -1.42
CA ILE A 682 19.07 35.48 -1.87
C ILE A 682 18.45 36.80 -1.43
N TYR A 683 19.08 37.47 -0.48
CA TYR A 683 18.68 38.79 0.01
C TYR A 683 19.57 39.87 -0.58
N ASP A 684 19.00 41.01 -0.96
CA ASP A 684 19.79 42.20 -1.25
C ASP A 684 20.06 43.00 0.03
N LEU A 685 21.32 43.33 0.30
CA LEU A 685 21.69 44.09 1.50
C LEU A 685 21.47 45.60 1.32
N SER A 686 21.48 46.12 0.08
CA SER A 686 21.18 47.52 -0.22
C SER A 686 19.69 47.85 -0.06
N GLN A 687 18.80 47.05 -0.64
CA GLN A 687 17.35 47.22 -0.56
C GLN A 687 16.72 46.56 0.68
N GLN A 688 17.48 45.73 1.42
CA GLN A 688 17.02 44.93 2.57
C GLN A 688 15.87 43.95 2.25
N ASN A 689 15.73 43.56 0.98
CA ASN A 689 14.64 42.76 0.43
C ASN A 689 15.07 41.34 0.05
N LEU A 690 14.11 40.43 -0.07
CA LEU A 690 14.31 39.09 -0.64
C LEU A 690 14.19 39.15 -2.17
N ILE A 691 15.22 38.73 -2.90
CA ILE A 691 15.25 38.74 -4.37
C ILE A 691 14.71 37.42 -4.94
N LYS A 692 15.35 36.31 -4.55
CA LYS A 692 15.06 34.95 -5.07
C LYS A 692 15.02 33.93 -3.94
N LYS A 693 14.21 32.89 -4.11
CA LYS A 693 14.08 31.74 -3.21
C LYS A 693 14.26 30.46 -4.03
N LEU A 694 15.38 29.78 -3.84
CA LEU A 694 15.67 28.50 -4.49
C LEU A 694 14.97 27.35 -3.72
N MET A 695 14.60 26.31 -4.46
CA MET A 695 13.87 25.13 -4.00
C MET A 695 14.68 23.87 -4.35
N PRO A 696 15.66 23.45 -3.52
CA PRO A 696 16.61 22.41 -3.89
C PRO A 696 16.07 20.97 -3.89
N GLY A 697 14.80 20.72 -3.53
CA GLY A 697 14.21 19.37 -3.57
C GLY A 697 14.83 18.38 -2.57
N VAL A 698 15.25 18.87 -1.41
CA VAL A 698 16.01 18.16 -0.38
C VAL A 698 15.42 18.42 1.02
N ARG A 699 15.50 17.43 1.92
CA ARG A 699 15.04 17.56 3.32
C ARG A 699 16.05 18.28 4.21
N LEU A 700 17.34 18.01 4.04
CA LEU A 700 18.41 18.59 4.86
C LEU A 700 19.65 18.99 4.04
N LEU A 701 19.83 20.29 3.83
CA LEU A 701 21.05 20.90 3.30
C LEU A 701 22.18 20.90 4.35
N SER A 702 23.43 20.77 3.89
CA SER A 702 24.64 20.82 4.72
C SER A 702 25.41 22.13 4.58
N THR A 703 25.68 22.56 3.34
CA THR A 703 26.43 23.78 3.01
C THR A 703 26.01 24.31 1.63
N ILE A 704 26.38 25.55 1.33
CA ILE A 704 26.31 26.13 -0.01
C ILE A 704 27.67 26.71 -0.41
N ASP A 705 27.94 26.80 -1.70
CA ASP A 705 29.02 27.68 -2.20
C ASP A 705 28.61 28.35 -3.52
N VAL A 706 29.11 29.56 -3.74
CA VAL A 706 28.77 30.40 -4.90
C VAL A 706 29.92 30.33 -5.91
N HIS A 707 29.58 30.15 -7.19
CA HIS A 707 30.54 30.16 -8.30
C HIS A 707 31.27 31.52 -8.34
N PRO A 708 32.58 31.60 -8.65
CA PRO A 708 33.31 32.87 -8.60
C PRO A 708 32.71 34.00 -9.42
N ARG A 709 32.02 33.72 -10.55
CA ARG A 709 31.30 34.75 -11.34
C ARG A 709 30.05 35.29 -10.63
N GLY A 710 29.39 34.46 -9.81
CA GLY A 710 28.26 34.84 -8.95
C GLY A 710 26.91 34.23 -9.33
N ASP A 711 26.73 33.84 -10.59
CA ASP A 711 25.42 33.54 -11.20
C ASP A 711 25.02 32.06 -11.12
N ASN A 712 25.89 31.23 -10.52
CA ASN A 712 25.69 29.80 -10.32
C ASN A 712 26.04 29.42 -8.86
N LEU A 713 25.33 28.44 -8.30
CA LEU A 713 25.42 28.03 -6.89
C LEU A 713 25.45 26.51 -6.76
N LEU A 714 26.29 26.01 -5.86
CA LEU A 714 26.28 24.62 -5.40
C LEU A 714 25.61 24.51 -4.04
N ALA A 715 24.82 23.46 -3.84
CA ALA A 715 24.23 23.10 -2.55
C ALA A 715 24.50 21.63 -2.22
N GLY A 716 24.97 21.37 -1.00
CA GLY A 716 25.23 20.03 -0.47
C GLY A 716 24.11 19.55 0.44
N SER A 717 23.97 18.23 0.57
CA SER A 717 22.92 17.62 1.37
C SER A 717 23.38 16.37 2.12
N TYR A 718 22.81 16.20 3.32
CA TYR A 718 22.88 14.94 4.06
C TYR A 718 22.10 13.80 3.35
N ASP A 719 21.15 14.14 2.46
CA ASP A 719 20.41 13.21 1.58
C ASP A 719 21.27 12.66 0.41
N LYS A 720 22.61 12.63 0.57
CA LYS A 720 23.63 12.13 -0.38
C LYS A 720 23.72 12.88 -1.73
N ARG A 721 23.10 14.06 -1.83
CA ARG A 721 22.97 14.83 -3.09
C ARG A 721 23.92 16.03 -3.12
N VAL A 722 24.49 16.27 -4.29
CA VAL A 722 25.08 17.55 -4.70
C VAL A 722 24.15 18.17 -5.75
N LEU A 723 23.82 19.44 -5.59
CA LEU A 723 22.85 20.14 -6.43
C LEU A 723 23.50 21.36 -7.07
N TRP A 724 23.44 21.43 -8.39
CA TRP A 724 23.83 22.60 -9.15
C TRP A 724 22.59 23.46 -9.43
N HIS A 725 22.57 24.69 -8.93
CA HIS A 725 21.59 25.71 -9.26
C HIS A 725 22.23 26.75 -10.16
N ASP A 726 21.76 26.82 -11.41
CA ASP A 726 21.86 28.06 -12.17
C ASP A 726 20.82 29.05 -11.62
N LEU A 727 21.23 30.28 -11.30
CA LEU A 727 20.37 31.22 -10.57
C LEU A 727 19.35 31.92 -11.47
N ASP A 728 19.58 31.96 -12.78
CA ASP A 728 18.74 32.68 -13.74
C ASP A 728 17.87 31.72 -14.58
N LEU A 729 18.29 30.47 -14.78
CA LEU A 729 17.48 29.43 -15.42
C LEU A 729 16.23 29.02 -14.62
N SER A 730 16.36 28.68 -13.33
CA SER A 730 15.19 28.24 -12.52
C SER A 730 15.42 28.31 -11.00
N ALA A 731 14.34 28.28 -10.23
CA ALA A 731 14.42 28.13 -8.77
C ALA A 731 14.80 26.71 -8.32
N THR A 732 14.62 25.71 -9.18
CA THR A 732 14.97 24.29 -8.99
C THR A 732 16.45 24.02 -9.33
N PRO A 733 17.02 22.85 -8.97
CA PRO A 733 18.35 22.47 -9.43
C PRO A 733 18.36 22.24 -10.94
N TYR A 734 19.36 22.79 -11.65
CA TYR A 734 19.63 22.47 -13.06
C TYR A 734 20.11 21.02 -13.22
N LYS A 735 21.04 20.56 -12.36
CA LYS A 735 21.55 19.19 -12.36
C LYS A 735 21.68 18.66 -10.94
N THR A 736 21.16 17.44 -10.71
CA THR A 736 21.32 16.70 -9.45
C THR A 736 22.40 15.64 -9.63
N LEU A 737 23.46 15.71 -8.84
CA LEU A 737 24.60 14.80 -8.88
C LEU A 737 24.53 13.85 -7.68
N ARG A 738 24.67 12.54 -7.90
CA ARG A 738 24.50 11.46 -6.90
C ARG A 738 25.70 10.50 -6.93
N TYR A 739 26.88 11.00 -6.57
CA TYR A 739 28.14 10.22 -6.60
C TYR A 739 28.60 9.72 -5.22
N HIS A 740 27.96 10.17 -4.14
CA HIS A 740 28.36 9.87 -2.76
C HIS A 740 27.45 8.80 -2.13
N GLU A 741 28.04 7.94 -1.32
CA GLU A 741 27.36 6.81 -0.68
C GLU A 741 26.75 7.21 0.68
N LYS A 742 27.18 8.35 1.23
CA LYS A 742 26.70 8.95 2.48
C LYS A 742 26.47 10.47 2.34
N ALA A 743 26.21 11.12 3.47
CA ALA A 743 25.97 12.55 3.58
C ALA A 743 27.13 13.39 3.04
N VAL A 744 26.83 14.37 2.18
CA VAL A 744 27.80 15.34 1.68
C VAL A 744 27.97 16.43 2.74
N ARG A 745 29.15 16.49 3.36
CA ARG A 745 29.46 17.44 4.45
C ARG A 745 29.79 18.83 3.93
N THR A 746 30.57 18.89 2.86
CA THR A 746 31.20 20.13 2.37
C THR A 746 31.28 20.14 0.84
N ILE A 747 31.21 21.32 0.25
CA ILE A 747 31.37 21.58 -1.18
C ILE A 747 32.09 22.92 -1.34
N LYS A 748 33.04 23.00 -2.27
CA LYS A 748 33.72 24.25 -2.63
C LYS A 748 33.97 24.33 -4.14
N TYR A 749 33.71 25.50 -4.71
CA TYR A 749 34.32 25.92 -5.96
C TYR A 749 35.78 26.30 -5.74
N HIS A 750 36.62 26.06 -6.74
CA HIS A 750 37.89 26.73 -6.87
C HIS A 750 37.65 28.24 -7.04
N LYS A 751 38.46 29.10 -6.41
CA LYS A 751 38.22 30.56 -6.38
C LYS A 751 39.12 31.36 -7.33
N GLY A 752 40.23 30.80 -7.80
CA GLY A 752 40.96 31.29 -8.98
C GLY A 752 40.32 30.80 -10.29
N ASN A 753 40.90 31.15 -11.44
CA ASN A 753 40.34 30.99 -12.80
C ASN A 753 40.12 29.54 -13.31
N LEU A 754 40.27 28.50 -12.47
CA LEU A 754 40.04 27.11 -12.87
C LEU A 754 38.56 26.73 -12.71
N PRO A 755 37.90 26.16 -13.74
CA PRO A 755 36.49 25.74 -13.69
C PRO A 755 36.33 24.40 -12.93
N LEU A 756 36.75 24.37 -11.67
CA LEU A 756 36.76 23.18 -10.82
C LEU A 756 35.86 23.36 -9.60
N PHE A 757 35.21 22.27 -9.18
CA PHE A 757 34.60 22.16 -7.87
C PHE A 757 34.80 20.77 -7.27
N ALA A 758 34.73 20.69 -5.94
CA ALA A 758 34.89 19.46 -5.19
C ALA A 758 33.75 19.33 -4.17
N SER A 759 33.37 18.09 -3.87
CA SER A 759 32.39 17.74 -2.85
C SER A 759 32.88 16.54 -2.05
N ALA A 760 32.74 16.58 -0.72
CA ALA A 760 33.27 15.54 0.17
C ALA A 760 32.19 15.01 1.13
N SER A 761 32.35 13.73 1.50
CA SER A 761 31.30 12.93 2.12
C SER A 761 31.79 12.16 3.34
N ASP A 762 30.83 11.73 4.18
CA ASP A 762 31.05 10.81 5.29
C ASP A 762 31.51 9.40 4.86
N ASP A 763 31.50 9.08 3.56
CA ASP A 763 32.09 7.85 3.01
C ASP A 763 33.62 7.90 2.90
N GLY A 764 34.24 9.05 3.18
CA GLY A 764 35.70 9.21 3.15
C GLY A 764 36.25 9.51 1.75
N SER A 765 35.38 9.75 0.76
CA SER A 765 35.76 10.14 -0.59
C SER A 765 35.48 11.61 -0.90
N ILE A 766 36.22 12.13 -1.88
CA ILE A 766 35.98 13.43 -2.50
C ILE A 766 35.71 13.20 -3.98
N HIS A 767 34.63 13.77 -4.50
CA HIS A 767 34.38 13.80 -5.93
C HIS A 767 34.75 15.20 -6.47
N VAL A 768 35.70 15.21 -7.41
CA VAL A 768 36.19 16.39 -8.13
C VAL A 768 35.54 16.45 -9.50
N PHE A 769 35.07 17.63 -9.88
CA PHE A 769 34.32 17.90 -11.10
C PHE A 769 34.88 19.10 -11.86
N HIS A 770 34.74 19.04 -13.18
CA HIS A 770 34.80 20.19 -14.07
C HIS A 770 33.42 20.85 -14.11
N GLY A 771 33.37 22.19 -14.09
CA GLY A 771 32.14 22.96 -14.20
C GLY A 771 32.38 24.25 -14.97
N THR A 772 32.31 24.18 -16.30
CA THR A 772 32.40 25.37 -17.16
C THR A 772 31.05 26.05 -17.25
N VAL A 773 30.96 27.20 -16.60
CA VAL A 773 29.93 28.21 -16.85
C VAL A 773 30.36 29.00 -18.10
N TYR A 774 29.45 29.13 -19.06
CA TYR A 774 29.63 29.99 -20.22
C TYR A 774 29.11 31.40 -19.92
N ASP A 775 29.64 32.40 -20.61
CA ASP A 775 29.21 33.80 -20.45
C ASP A 775 28.10 34.19 -21.46
N ASP A 776 27.73 33.27 -22.37
CA ASP A 776 26.52 33.38 -23.21
C ASP A 776 25.31 32.80 -22.47
N LEU A 777 24.31 33.67 -22.25
CA LEU A 777 23.06 33.42 -21.55
C LEU A 777 22.26 32.22 -22.10
N MET A 778 22.46 31.85 -23.37
CA MET A 778 21.75 30.74 -24.00
C MET A 778 22.41 29.37 -23.77
N THR A 779 23.60 29.32 -23.17
CA THR A 779 24.41 28.09 -23.06
C THR A 779 24.52 27.58 -21.62
N ASN A 780 23.85 26.46 -21.33
CA ASN A 780 23.81 25.85 -20.00
C ASN A 780 25.20 25.35 -19.53
N PRO A 781 25.53 25.39 -18.21
CA PRO A 781 26.82 24.94 -17.70
C PRO A 781 27.14 23.46 -17.99
N LEU A 782 28.33 23.18 -18.52
CA LEU A 782 28.81 21.82 -18.76
C LEU A 782 29.48 21.26 -17.49
N LEU A 783 28.96 20.13 -17.00
CA LEU A 783 29.36 19.51 -15.73
C LEU A 783 29.86 18.07 -15.96
N VAL A 784 31.16 17.84 -15.74
CA VAL A 784 31.86 16.57 -16.02
C VAL A 784 32.54 16.04 -14.74
N PRO A 785 32.34 14.76 -14.34
CA PRO A 785 33.10 14.14 -13.25
C PRO A 785 34.55 13.86 -13.68
N LEU A 786 35.54 14.27 -12.86
CA LEU A 786 36.96 14.09 -13.18
C LEU A 786 37.60 12.96 -12.38
N LYS A 787 37.40 12.93 -11.05
CA LYS A 787 38.07 11.97 -10.16
C LYS A 787 37.33 11.74 -8.84
N LYS A 788 37.18 10.47 -8.44
CA LYS A 788 36.97 10.05 -7.04
C LYS A 788 38.35 9.96 -6.37
N LEU A 789 38.58 10.81 -5.36
CA LEU A 789 39.76 10.77 -4.50
C LEU A 789 39.40 9.97 -3.24
N THR A 790 40.25 9.05 -2.85
CA THR A 790 40.06 8.15 -1.69
C THR A 790 41.34 8.09 -0.85
N GLY A 791 41.20 7.92 0.46
CA GLY A 791 42.34 7.71 1.36
C GLY A 791 42.11 8.11 2.81
N HIS A 792 41.16 8.99 3.10
CA HIS A 792 40.75 9.28 4.48
C HIS A 792 40.09 8.06 5.11
N LYS A 793 40.43 7.78 6.38
CA LYS A 793 39.82 6.68 7.13
C LYS A 793 38.50 7.14 7.74
N VAL A 794 37.43 6.40 7.46
CA VAL A 794 36.12 6.61 8.10
C VAL A 794 36.20 6.20 9.56
N ILE A 795 35.81 7.08 10.48
CA ILE A 795 35.76 6.81 11.94
C ILE A 795 34.36 7.15 12.45
N ASN A 796 33.75 6.23 13.20
CA ASN A 796 32.40 6.35 13.75
C ASN A 796 31.36 6.79 12.69
N GLN A 797 31.46 6.15 11.51
CA GLN A 797 30.71 6.45 10.28
C GLN A 797 30.97 7.83 9.62
N ILE A 798 31.73 8.74 10.24
CA ILE A 798 32.12 10.05 9.70
C ILE A 798 33.37 9.92 8.82
N GLY A 799 33.41 10.67 7.72
CA GLY A 799 34.48 10.64 6.71
C GLY A 799 35.25 11.96 6.65
N ILE A 800 34.98 12.76 5.61
CA ILE A 800 35.64 14.07 5.40
C ILE A 800 34.67 15.18 5.81
N LEU A 801 35.11 16.07 6.71
CA LEU A 801 34.28 17.08 7.35
C LEU A 801 34.32 18.42 6.63
N ASP A 802 35.48 18.85 6.14
CA ASP A 802 35.64 20.09 5.39
C ASP A 802 36.72 19.99 4.30
N ILE A 803 36.66 20.88 3.32
CA ILE A 803 37.62 21.00 2.23
C ILE A 803 37.86 22.47 1.89
N ALA A 804 39.04 22.77 1.35
CA ALA A 804 39.37 24.09 0.81
C ALA A 804 40.21 23.93 -0.46
N TRP A 805 39.95 24.73 -1.49
CA TRP A 805 40.84 24.82 -2.64
C TRP A 805 42.01 25.75 -2.33
N HIS A 806 43.17 25.46 -2.91
CA HIS A 806 44.24 26.43 -2.99
C HIS A 806 43.80 27.66 -3.84
N PRO A 807 44.25 28.90 -3.58
CA PRO A 807 43.73 30.08 -4.28
C PRO A 807 44.08 30.18 -5.78
N LYS A 808 45.12 29.46 -6.24
CA LYS A 808 45.68 29.56 -7.61
C LYS A 808 45.78 28.20 -8.31
N GLU A 809 46.69 27.36 -7.82
CA GLU A 809 46.91 25.99 -8.32
C GLU A 809 45.70 25.06 -8.13
N ALA A 810 45.61 24.05 -9.00
CA ALA A 810 44.61 22.97 -8.97
C ALA A 810 44.78 21.98 -7.80
N TRP A 811 45.03 22.48 -6.59
CA TRP A 811 45.28 21.68 -5.40
C TRP A 811 44.14 21.81 -4.40
N LEU A 812 43.77 20.70 -3.76
CA LEU A 812 42.68 20.62 -2.80
C LEU A 812 43.21 20.19 -1.43
N PHE A 813 42.71 20.81 -0.37
CA PHE A 813 42.92 20.40 1.01
C PHE A 813 41.65 19.76 1.57
N SER A 814 41.78 18.72 2.38
CA SER A 814 40.67 18.07 3.09
C SER A 814 40.97 17.83 4.56
N ALA A 815 39.92 17.89 5.39
CA ALA A 815 39.96 17.64 6.83
C ALA A 815 39.18 16.36 7.17
N GLY A 816 39.86 15.39 7.79
CA GLY A 816 39.31 14.07 8.07
C GLY A 816 38.83 13.86 9.50
N ALA A 817 37.84 12.96 9.65
CA ALA A 817 37.50 12.34 10.91
C ALA A 817 38.65 11.51 11.51
N ASP A 818 39.62 11.11 10.68
CA ASP A 818 40.84 10.40 11.05
C ASP A 818 41.93 11.24 11.74
N GLY A 819 41.64 12.52 12.04
CA GLY A 819 42.59 13.42 12.69
C GLY A 819 43.70 13.93 11.76
N THR A 820 43.67 13.55 10.48
CA THR A 820 44.59 14.06 9.45
C THR A 820 43.92 15.16 8.63
N ALA A 821 44.69 16.15 8.22
CA ALA A 821 44.37 16.91 7.01
C ALA A 821 45.25 16.40 5.86
N ARG A 822 44.82 16.58 4.61
CA ARG A 822 45.54 16.07 3.44
C ARG A 822 45.52 17.05 2.28
N LEU A 823 46.65 17.13 1.56
CA LEU A 823 46.80 17.86 0.31
C LEU A 823 46.69 16.88 -0.86
N TRP A 824 45.85 17.23 -1.83
CA TRP A 824 45.66 16.54 -3.09
C TRP A 824 46.22 17.39 -4.23
N THR A 825 47.09 16.78 -5.04
CA THR A 825 47.80 17.42 -6.16
C THR A 825 47.57 16.64 -7.46
N THR A 826 47.89 17.28 -8.58
CA THR A 826 47.84 16.74 -9.96
C THR A 826 48.73 15.51 -10.13
#